data_AF-A0A8H7CY47-F1
#
_entry.id   AF-A0A8H7CY47-F1
#
_cell.length_a   1.000
_cell.length_b   1.000
_cell.length_c   1.000
_cell.angle_alpha   90.00
_cell.angle_beta   90.00
_cell.angle_gamma   90.00
#
_symmetry.space_group_name_H-M   'P 1'
#
loop_
_entity.id
_entity.type
_entity.pdbx_description
1 polymer ?
#
loop_
_entity_poly.entity_id
_entity_poly.type
_entity_poly.pdbx_seq_one_letter_code
_entity_poly.pdbx_strand_id
1 'polypeptide(L)'
;MGVSLSTAHVSSWQQECASRFNCTSSGLVDIFGQAASCPANSTIQSVPGIWGITYEACQAECGMDKIVQSIDFTSAAVPLTTWLLPWIALIAQLPFEANGWRDLLSACLCVGSPALATYSLALTTFNRRYITNKFKRLKEKAEKDTQQRYHYMAQRAESAAFVLQEIQQCPMRADQRSGELASLIVLPDRQNFWLIAAKDLNNTRRGFTYSFLAQVILAFLSYLISFIAAVHDSLGSPDVGLQFASSSVWSWMFPIVYGYIRVGSQFQAGAIKQALVDNTILPQRGVSAHGTDVAEVMYQKGLRPDADVYTPLLFLETPGRLTLPSGSSSALSAAAQSTQSAFGGEDIALEQITFRRDGSVVANSEHQRERSEKASLLSRTDTAELEGPVSPPTWLGIDVRGDERREGPIFNYARILTWFAFAEHVRKGFETAINRFRVKPKPATPVGPDTTFLTVTVEGTPAADVTMIPLVTAKDAADCCRLAPFKDLPAFLSWEKIPSAAIRHMLYAAFLALFLLWGTTGAAIFVAYSTPAVGLGCRSGSYLIYGIAATVSWLLLVFSQFASHALMHRFEQDPDNYRLSTGYSVLGGLAVITRILGKTLAVANAGWLIASSVLEEIGAFQTCWCQTDAFQYHTSGWTPVFKAATDLRSQASGIWIGGFTWSIVVCIITAVIFT
;
A
#
# COMPACT_ATOMS: atom_id res chain seq x y z
N MET A 1 27.98 -61.37 2.50
CA MET A 1 27.64 -60.33 1.52
C MET A 1 27.15 -59.13 2.30
N GLY A 2 28.04 -58.20 2.65
CA GLY A 2 27.66 -56.97 3.33
C GLY A 2 27.22 -55.96 2.27
N VAL A 3 25.92 -55.66 2.22
CA VAL A 3 25.43 -54.51 1.47
C VAL A 3 25.77 -53.28 2.31
N SER A 4 26.82 -52.54 1.95
CA SER A 4 27.04 -51.23 2.56
C SER A 4 25.94 -50.29 2.07
N LEU A 5 24.93 -50.04 2.90
CA LEU A 5 24.02 -48.91 2.76
C LEU A 5 24.78 -47.60 3.10
N SER A 6 25.84 -47.28 2.37
CA SER A 6 26.48 -45.97 2.48
C SER A 6 26.00 -45.11 1.32
N THR A 7 25.06 -44.21 1.61
CA THR A 7 24.68 -43.12 0.71
C THR A 7 25.93 -42.27 0.43
N ALA A 8 26.27 -42.10 -0.85
CA ALA A 8 27.43 -41.31 -1.26
C ALA A 8 27.07 -39.83 -1.30
N HIS A 9 27.82 -39.01 -0.57
CA HIS A 9 27.75 -37.55 -0.65
C HIS A 9 28.69 -37.05 -1.74
N VAL A 10 28.15 -36.38 -2.76
CA VAL A 10 28.93 -35.97 -3.94
C VAL A 10 28.76 -34.48 -4.26
N SER A 11 29.80 -33.88 -4.83
CA SER A 11 29.81 -32.46 -5.24
C SER A 11 28.98 -32.18 -6.49
N SER A 12 28.76 -33.18 -7.36
CA SER A 12 27.88 -33.07 -8.53
C SER A 12 27.10 -34.37 -8.73
N TRP A 13 25.81 -34.32 -8.43
CA TRP A 13 24.87 -35.43 -8.61
C TRP A 13 24.82 -35.86 -10.08
N GLN A 14 24.79 -34.90 -11.03
CA GLN A 14 24.70 -35.20 -12.46
C GLN A 14 25.93 -35.95 -12.97
N GLN A 15 27.14 -35.51 -12.60
CA GLN A 15 28.38 -36.17 -13.02
C GLN A 15 28.53 -37.56 -12.41
N GLU A 16 28.28 -37.70 -11.11
CA GLU A 16 28.34 -39.00 -10.42
C GLU A 16 27.29 -39.95 -11.02
N CYS A 17 26.06 -39.48 -11.22
CA CYS A 17 24.99 -40.29 -11.79
C CYS A 17 25.34 -40.76 -13.21
N ALA A 18 25.83 -39.86 -14.06
CA ALA A 18 26.26 -40.21 -15.42
C ALA A 18 27.37 -41.28 -15.42
N SER A 19 28.26 -41.27 -14.43
CA SER A 19 29.37 -42.23 -14.36
C SER A 19 28.94 -43.68 -14.08
N ARG A 20 27.71 -43.89 -13.59
CA ARG A 20 27.15 -45.22 -13.29
C ARG A 20 26.58 -45.95 -14.50
N PHE A 21 26.43 -45.26 -15.62
CA PHE A 21 25.84 -45.83 -16.83
C PHE A 21 26.90 -46.11 -17.90
N ASN A 22 26.68 -47.20 -18.65
CA ASN A 22 27.46 -47.56 -19.83
C ASN A 22 26.52 -47.98 -20.97
N CYS A 23 27.08 -48.35 -22.13
CA CYS A 23 26.29 -48.70 -23.31
C CYS A 23 25.47 -50.00 -23.19
N THR A 24 25.67 -50.78 -22.12
CA THR A 24 24.86 -51.96 -21.80
C THR A 24 23.76 -51.68 -20.78
N SER A 25 23.75 -50.49 -20.17
CA SER A 25 22.73 -50.10 -19.21
C SER A 25 21.35 -49.95 -19.87
N SER A 26 20.31 -50.37 -19.17
CA SER A 26 18.92 -50.16 -19.59
C SER A 26 18.46 -48.72 -19.34
N GLY A 27 17.43 -48.29 -20.08
CA GLY A 27 16.77 -47.01 -19.84
C GLY A 27 17.50 -45.79 -20.42
N LEU A 28 18.41 -46.00 -21.37
CA LEU A 28 19.03 -44.92 -22.16
C LEU A 28 18.01 -44.29 -23.11
N VAL A 29 18.00 -42.96 -23.18
CA VAL A 29 17.06 -42.20 -24.03
C VAL A 29 17.75 -41.17 -24.90
N ASP A 30 17.08 -40.85 -26.02
CA ASP A 30 17.40 -39.72 -26.88
C ASP A 30 16.86 -38.40 -26.28
N ILE A 31 17.00 -37.32 -27.03
CA ILE A 31 16.56 -35.99 -26.61
C ILE A 31 15.04 -35.84 -26.45
N PHE A 32 14.27 -36.71 -27.10
CA PHE A 32 12.82 -36.69 -27.02
C PHE A 32 12.32 -37.62 -25.90
N GLY A 33 13.23 -38.21 -25.11
CA GLY A 33 12.90 -39.19 -24.09
C GLY A 33 12.55 -40.57 -24.65
N GLN A 34 12.84 -40.84 -25.93
CA GLN A 34 12.57 -42.13 -26.56
C GLN A 34 13.76 -43.07 -26.35
N ALA A 35 13.50 -44.38 -26.27
CA ALA A 35 14.53 -45.37 -26.06
C ALA A 35 15.63 -45.29 -27.14
N ALA A 36 16.88 -45.15 -26.70
CA ALA A 36 18.04 -45.05 -27.57
C ALA A 36 18.96 -46.27 -27.40
N SER A 37 19.45 -46.81 -28.52
CA SER A 37 20.40 -47.92 -28.51
C SER A 37 21.84 -47.41 -28.50
N CYS A 38 22.67 -47.91 -27.58
CA CYS A 38 24.13 -47.73 -27.64
C CYS A 38 24.83 -48.99 -28.16
N PRO A 39 25.76 -48.91 -29.13
CA PRO A 39 26.61 -50.04 -29.50
C PRO A 39 27.50 -50.48 -28.32
N ALA A 40 27.58 -51.79 -28.08
CA ALA A 40 28.31 -52.34 -26.92
C ALA A 40 29.81 -51.99 -26.89
N ASN A 41 30.42 -51.73 -28.07
CA ASN A 41 31.84 -51.40 -28.19
C ASN A 41 32.11 -49.88 -28.15
N SER A 42 31.10 -49.05 -27.89
CA SER A 42 31.19 -47.60 -27.83
C SER A 42 31.07 -47.10 -26.39
N THR A 43 31.50 -45.86 -26.15
CA THR A 43 31.20 -45.15 -24.89
C THR A 43 29.97 -44.26 -25.08
N ILE A 44 29.17 -44.04 -24.03
CA ILE A 44 27.94 -43.23 -24.13
C ILE A 44 28.25 -41.83 -24.69
N GLN A 45 29.34 -41.21 -24.24
CA GLN A 45 29.79 -39.88 -24.68
C GLN A 45 30.11 -39.83 -26.18
N SER A 46 30.52 -40.95 -26.78
CA SER A 46 30.85 -41.03 -28.21
C SER A 46 29.63 -41.17 -29.13
N VAL A 47 28.44 -41.42 -28.58
CA VAL A 47 27.20 -41.61 -29.34
C VAL A 47 26.33 -40.35 -29.28
N PRO A 48 26.21 -39.59 -30.39
CA PRO A 48 25.50 -38.31 -30.38
C PRO A 48 24.01 -38.43 -30.03
N GLY A 49 23.38 -39.55 -30.35
CA GLY A 49 21.95 -39.79 -30.14
C GLY A 49 21.53 -40.05 -28.70
N ILE A 50 22.45 -40.32 -27.78
CA ILE A 50 22.12 -40.60 -26.37
C ILE A 50 22.23 -39.32 -25.56
N TRP A 51 21.15 -38.97 -24.88
CA TRP A 51 21.02 -37.73 -24.11
C TRP A 51 20.90 -37.96 -22.62
N GLY A 52 20.14 -38.98 -22.22
CA GLY A 52 19.73 -39.13 -20.85
C GLY A 52 19.31 -40.53 -20.45
N ILE A 53 18.66 -40.58 -19.30
CA ILE A 53 18.14 -41.81 -18.68
C ILE A 53 16.67 -41.62 -18.26
N THR A 54 15.90 -42.72 -18.28
CA THR A 54 14.53 -42.77 -17.75
C THR A 54 14.49 -42.63 -16.22
N TYR A 55 13.33 -42.25 -15.67
CA TYR A 55 13.11 -42.13 -14.23
C TYR A 55 13.40 -43.43 -13.47
N GLU A 56 12.96 -44.57 -13.99
CA GLU A 56 13.18 -45.87 -13.36
C GLU A 56 14.68 -46.21 -13.27
N ALA A 57 15.42 -45.97 -14.36
CA ALA A 57 16.87 -46.13 -14.39
C ALA A 57 17.56 -45.15 -13.42
N CYS A 58 17.10 -43.90 -13.36
CA CYS A 58 17.60 -42.90 -12.43
C CYS A 58 17.40 -43.34 -10.98
N GLN A 59 16.20 -43.77 -10.58
CA GLN A 59 15.95 -44.22 -9.21
C GLN A 59 16.76 -45.48 -8.86
N ALA A 60 16.91 -46.39 -9.83
CA ALA A 60 17.68 -47.61 -9.65
C ALA A 60 19.15 -47.33 -9.35
N GLU A 61 19.78 -46.33 -9.97
CA GLU A 61 21.23 -46.12 -9.85
C GLU A 61 21.64 -44.84 -9.09
N CYS A 62 20.80 -43.82 -9.10
CA CYS A 62 21.06 -42.46 -8.64
C CYS A 62 20.03 -41.92 -7.63
N GLY A 63 19.17 -42.79 -7.11
CA GLY A 63 18.19 -42.45 -6.07
C GLY A 63 18.81 -41.82 -4.83
N MET A 64 18.00 -41.13 -4.02
CA MET A 64 18.48 -40.47 -2.78
C MET A 64 19.04 -41.45 -1.75
N ASP A 65 18.69 -42.74 -1.84
CA ASP A 65 19.30 -43.83 -1.06
C ASP A 65 20.77 -44.07 -1.45
N LYS A 66 21.17 -43.71 -2.67
CA LYS A 66 22.48 -44.00 -3.26
C LYS A 66 23.38 -42.77 -3.39
N ILE A 67 22.84 -41.67 -3.91
CA ILE A 67 23.59 -40.44 -4.19
C ILE A 67 22.83 -39.27 -3.56
N VAL A 68 23.54 -38.48 -2.76
CA VAL A 68 23.03 -37.20 -2.24
C VAL A 68 24.01 -36.10 -2.62
N GLN A 69 23.51 -35.06 -3.28
CA GLN A 69 24.25 -33.83 -3.52
C GLN A 69 24.68 -33.22 -2.18
N SER A 70 25.99 -33.10 -1.93
CA SER A 70 26.49 -32.40 -0.76
C SER A 70 26.22 -30.90 -0.89
N ILE A 71 25.66 -30.29 0.15
CA ILE A 71 25.49 -28.84 0.21
C ILE A 71 26.86 -28.21 0.46
N ASP A 72 27.50 -27.71 -0.59
CA ASP A 72 28.67 -26.84 -0.47
C ASP A 72 28.20 -25.38 -0.41
N PHE A 73 28.28 -24.79 0.78
CA PHE A 73 27.92 -23.39 0.99
C PHE A 73 28.74 -22.44 0.11
N THR A 74 30.01 -22.77 -0.19
CA THR A 74 30.87 -21.93 -1.02
C THR A 74 30.37 -21.88 -2.46
N SER A 75 29.95 -23.03 -2.98
CA SER A 75 29.39 -23.13 -4.33
C SER A 75 27.98 -22.58 -4.43
N ALA A 76 27.16 -22.71 -3.37
CA ALA A 76 25.80 -22.16 -3.32
C ALA A 76 25.78 -20.64 -3.04
N ALA A 77 26.79 -20.08 -2.37
CA ALA A 77 26.84 -18.66 -2.04
C ALA A 77 26.93 -17.77 -3.29
N VAL A 78 27.66 -18.20 -4.32
CA VAL A 78 27.80 -17.43 -5.58
C VAL A 78 26.45 -17.21 -6.26
N PRO A 79 25.65 -18.23 -6.59
CA PRO A 79 24.37 -17.99 -7.23
C PRO A 79 23.34 -17.37 -6.27
N LEU A 80 23.36 -17.67 -4.96
CA LEU A 80 22.50 -16.98 -3.98
C LEU A 80 22.76 -15.47 -3.95
N THR A 81 24.03 -15.04 -3.95
CA THR A 81 24.40 -13.62 -3.92
C THR A 81 24.17 -12.92 -5.26
N THR A 82 24.25 -13.66 -6.37
CA THR A 82 24.10 -13.12 -7.73
C THR A 82 22.63 -13.01 -8.15
N TRP A 83 21.82 -14.03 -7.85
CA TRP A 83 20.48 -14.21 -8.44
C TRP A 83 19.33 -14.01 -7.46
N LEU A 84 19.57 -14.07 -6.14
CA LEU A 84 18.52 -13.94 -5.13
C LEU A 84 18.70 -12.73 -4.20
N LEU A 85 19.92 -12.52 -3.69
CA LEU A 85 20.19 -11.47 -2.70
C LEU A 85 19.80 -10.05 -3.16
N PRO A 86 20.01 -9.64 -4.43
CA PRO A 86 19.57 -8.33 -4.89
C PRO A 86 18.06 -8.12 -4.74
N TRP A 87 17.26 -9.17 -4.97
CA TRP A 87 15.80 -9.11 -4.82
C TRP A 87 15.38 -9.04 -3.35
N ILE A 88 16.02 -9.83 -2.49
CA ILE A 88 15.78 -9.76 -1.04
C ILE A 88 16.11 -8.36 -0.51
N ALA A 89 17.21 -7.76 -0.97
CA ALA A 89 17.57 -6.39 -0.59
C ALA A 89 16.51 -5.35 -1.03
N LEU A 90 15.88 -5.56 -2.19
CA LEU A 90 14.79 -4.70 -2.68
C LEU A 90 13.48 -4.84 -1.88
N ILE A 91 13.28 -5.93 -1.13
CA ILE A 91 12.12 -6.05 -0.21
C ILE A 91 12.13 -4.89 0.78
N ALA A 92 13.30 -4.52 1.32
CA ALA A 92 13.43 -3.40 2.25
C ALA A 92 13.02 -2.05 1.64
N GLN A 93 12.94 -1.97 0.31
CA GLN A 93 12.57 -0.75 -0.40
C GLN A 93 11.09 -0.68 -0.77
N LEU A 94 10.32 -1.74 -0.53
CA LEU A 94 8.87 -1.66 -0.64
C LEU A 94 8.33 -0.62 0.35
N PRO A 95 7.21 0.04 0.03
CA PRO A 95 6.68 1.10 0.88
C PRO A 95 6.00 0.53 2.12
N PHE A 96 6.71 0.61 3.24
CA PHE A 96 6.22 0.25 4.56
C PHE A 96 5.80 1.52 5.29
N GLU A 97 4.49 1.77 5.31
CA GLU A 97 3.87 2.90 6.01
C GLU A 97 3.11 2.45 7.27
N ALA A 98 3.34 1.23 7.73
CA ALA A 98 2.69 0.71 8.91
C ALA A 98 3.65 0.73 10.11
N ASN A 99 3.18 0.23 11.25
CA ASN A 99 3.98 0.13 12.47
C ASN A 99 4.28 -1.34 12.78
N GLY A 100 5.57 -1.69 12.85
CA GLY A 100 6.06 -2.95 13.41
C GLY A 100 5.63 -4.19 12.61
N TRP A 101 4.90 -5.11 13.23
CA TRP A 101 4.44 -6.37 12.59
C TRP A 101 3.60 -6.15 11.32
N ARG A 102 2.98 -4.97 11.20
CA ARG A 102 2.18 -4.62 10.02
C ARG A 102 3.02 -4.35 8.79
N ASP A 103 4.28 -3.92 8.96
CA ASP A 103 5.23 -3.76 7.86
C ASP A 103 5.65 -5.11 7.32
N LEU A 104 5.94 -6.05 8.22
CA LEU A 104 6.24 -7.42 7.84
C LEU A 104 5.07 -8.07 7.08
N LEU A 105 3.84 -7.89 7.56
CA LEU A 105 2.67 -8.36 6.82
C LEU A 105 2.58 -7.72 5.43
N SER A 106 2.80 -6.40 5.32
CA SER A 106 2.78 -5.69 4.04
C SER A 106 3.86 -6.21 3.08
N ALA A 107 5.06 -6.52 3.60
CA ALA A 107 6.14 -7.16 2.85
C ALA A 107 5.72 -8.54 2.33
N CYS A 108 5.16 -9.38 3.20
CA CYS A 108 4.67 -10.71 2.80
C CYS A 108 3.53 -10.62 1.78
N LEU A 109 2.62 -9.65 1.90
CA LEU A 109 1.55 -9.43 0.91
C LEU A 109 2.11 -9.03 -0.46
N CYS A 110 3.12 -8.16 -0.50
CA CYS A 110 3.78 -7.77 -1.75
C CYS A 110 4.54 -8.94 -2.39
N VAL A 111 5.38 -9.64 -1.62
CA VAL A 111 6.20 -10.76 -2.12
C VAL A 111 5.34 -11.96 -2.52
N GLY A 112 4.34 -12.28 -1.69
CA GLY A 112 3.45 -13.41 -1.89
C GLY A 112 2.34 -13.17 -2.93
N SER A 113 2.03 -11.92 -3.26
CA SER A 113 1.09 -11.57 -4.31
C SER A 113 1.52 -10.28 -5.01
N PRO A 114 2.47 -10.36 -5.96
CA PRO A 114 2.86 -9.20 -6.76
C PRO A 114 1.69 -8.69 -7.62
N ALA A 115 0.70 -9.53 -7.93
CA ALA A 115 -0.56 -9.09 -8.52
C ALA A 115 -1.31 -8.09 -7.61
N LEU A 116 -1.44 -8.37 -6.30
CA LEU A 116 -2.05 -7.44 -5.35
C LEU A 116 -1.25 -6.13 -5.25
N ALA A 117 0.07 -6.22 -5.12
CA ALA A 117 0.93 -5.03 -5.04
C ALA A 117 0.81 -4.16 -6.29
N THR A 118 0.87 -4.77 -7.48
CA THR A 118 0.70 -4.08 -8.76
C THR A 118 -0.68 -3.47 -8.89
N TYR A 119 -1.73 -4.21 -8.48
CA TYR A 119 -3.11 -3.72 -8.50
C TYR A 119 -3.28 -2.48 -7.62
N SER A 120 -2.83 -2.53 -6.36
CA SER A 120 -2.86 -1.40 -5.43
C SER A 120 -2.08 -0.19 -5.95
N LEU A 121 -0.87 -0.40 -6.47
CA LEU A 121 -0.04 0.65 -7.04
C LEU A 121 -0.66 1.29 -8.30
N ALA A 122 -1.20 0.46 -9.21
CA ALA A 122 -1.84 0.92 -10.43
C ALA A 122 -3.09 1.76 -10.11
N LEU A 123 -3.93 1.31 -9.17
CA LEU A 123 -5.07 2.10 -8.70
C LEU A 123 -4.62 3.46 -8.17
N THR A 124 -3.60 3.49 -7.31
CA THR A 124 -3.05 4.73 -6.74
C THR A 124 -2.56 5.68 -7.83
N THR A 125 -1.86 5.13 -8.84
CA THR A 125 -1.35 5.89 -9.99
C THR A 125 -2.48 6.51 -10.82
N PHE A 126 -3.48 5.71 -11.19
CA PHE A 126 -4.60 6.16 -12.01
C PHE A 126 -5.49 7.16 -11.28
N ASN A 127 -5.75 6.94 -9.99
CA ASN A 127 -6.48 7.86 -9.13
C ASN A 127 -5.76 9.19 -8.97
N ARG A 128 -4.43 9.16 -8.75
CA ARG A 128 -3.59 10.36 -8.72
C ARG A 128 -3.71 11.16 -10.02
N ARG A 129 -3.51 10.51 -11.18
CA ARG A 129 -3.66 11.17 -12.50
C ARG A 129 -5.06 11.74 -12.71
N TYR A 130 -6.09 11.01 -12.29
CA TYR A 130 -7.48 11.44 -12.41
C TYR A 130 -7.75 12.72 -11.63
N ILE A 131 -7.39 12.76 -10.34
CA ILE A 131 -7.69 13.91 -9.50
C ILE A 131 -6.86 15.14 -9.92
N THR A 132 -5.59 14.95 -10.27
CA THR A 132 -4.73 16.02 -10.80
C THR A 132 -5.32 16.64 -12.06
N ASN A 133 -5.77 15.83 -13.01
CA ASN A 133 -6.37 16.34 -14.25
C ASN A 133 -7.69 17.10 -14.00
N LYS A 134 -8.50 16.64 -13.04
CA LYS A 134 -9.74 17.33 -12.67
C LYS A 134 -9.46 18.68 -12.02
N PHE A 135 -8.57 18.72 -11.03
CA PHE A 135 -8.23 19.96 -10.34
C PHE A 135 -7.41 20.93 -11.20
N LYS A 136 -6.58 20.45 -12.12
CA LYS A 136 -5.93 21.31 -13.13
C LYS A 136 -6.96 22.10 -13.94
N ARG A 137 -8.03 21.43 -14.41
CA ARG A 137 -9.14 22.12 -15.11
C ARG A 137 -9.88 23.11 -14.20
N LEU A 138 -10.02 22.81 -12.90
CA LEU A 138 -10.63 23.73 -11.95
C LEU A 138 -9.74 24.95 -11.70
N LYS A 139 -8.43 24.76 -11.55
CA LYS A 139 -7.43 25.83 -11.46
C LYS A 139 -7.47 26.73 -12.69
N GLU A 140 -7.40 26.16 -13.90
CA GLU A 140 -7.50 26.92 -15.15
C GLU A 140 -8.83 27.69 -15.26
N LYS A 141 -9.94 27.10 -14.80
CA LYS A 141 -11.25 27.79 -14.75
C LYS A 141 -11.28 28.94 -13.74
N ALA A 142 -10.61 28.79 -12.61
CA ALA A 142 -10.48 29.83 -11.61
C ALA A 142 -9.58 30.96 -12.13
N GLU A 143 -8.41 30.66 -12.69
CA GLU A 143 -7.47 31.66 -13.20
C GLU A 143 -8.04 32.50 -14.36
N LYS A 144 -8.82 31.89 -15.26
CA LYS A 144 -9.37 32.57 -16.45
C LYS A 144 -10.46 33.60 -16.16
N ASP A 145 -11.15 33.52 -15.02
CA ASP A 145 -12.40 34.28 -14.79
C ASP A 145 -12.39 35.09 -13.49
N THR A 146 -11.20 35.39 -12.98
CA THR A 146 -11.06 36.00 -11.65
C THR A 146 -10.63 37.45 -11.77
N GLN A 147 -11.55 38.37 -11.46
CA GLN A 147 -11.17 39.66 -10.87
C GLN A 147 -10.10 39.37 -9.80
N GLN A 148 -8.97 40.09 -9.83
CA GLN A 148 -7.76 39.91 -9.00
C GLN A 148 -7.99 39.47 -7.53
N ARG A 149 -9.17 39.78 -6.98
CA ARG A 149 -9.72 39.45 -5.65
C ARG A 149 -9.89 37.95 -5.29
N TYR A 150 -9.93 36.98 -6.22
CA TYR A 150 -10.13 35.54 -5.87
C TYR A 150 -8.98 34.58 -6.22
N HIS A 151 -7.76 35.10 -6.40
CA HIS A 151 -6.56 34.28 -6.70
C HIS A 151 -6.31 33.16 -5.67
N TYR A 152 -6.69 33.38 -4.41
CA TYR A 152 -6.54 32.39 -3.34
C TYR A 152 -7.27 31.06 -3.64
N MET A 153 -8.37 31.08 -4.41
CA MET A 153 -9.16 29.88 -4.70
C MET A 153 -8.46 28.96 -5.71
N ALA A 154 -7.72 29.52 -6.67
CA ALA A 154 -6.89 28.75 -7.59
C ALA A 154 -5.75 28.03 -6.84
N GLN A 155 -5.07 28.76 -5.95
CA GLN A 155 -4.03 28.20 -5.08
C GLN A 155 -4.60 27.14 -4.13
N ARG A 156 -5.79 27.38 -3.55
CA ARG A 156 -6.48 26.41 -2.69
C ARG A 156 -6.78 25.12 -3.44
N ALA A 157 -7.32 25.23 -4.66
CA ALA A 157 -7.64 24.08 -5.49
C ALA A 157 -6.38 23.25 -5.80
N GLU A 158 -5.24 23.90 -6.04
CA GLU A 158 -3.95 23.22 -6.24
C GLU A 158 -3.48 22.48 -4.98
N SER A 159 -3.52 23.13 -3.81
CA SER A 159 -3.17 22.49 -2.54
C SER A 159 -4.13 21.35 -2.20
N ALA A 160 -5.43 21.53 -2.41
CA ALA A 160 -6.43 20.48 -2.23
C ALA A 160 -6.19 19.30 -3.18
N ALA A 161 -5.81 19.56 -4.43
CA ALA A 161 -5.43 18.50 -5.36
C ALA A 161 -4.25 17.69 -4.83
N PHE A 162 -3.23 18.35 -4.27
CA PHE A 162 -2.08 17.66 -3.67
C PHE A 162 -2.48 16.82 -2.45
N VAL A 163 -3.24 17.40 -1.51
CA VAL A 163 -3.75 16.70 -0.33
C VAL A 163 -4.56 15.46 -0.76
N LEU A 164 -5.51 15.59 -1.69
CA LEU A 164 -6.32 14.47 -2.20
C LEU A 164 -5.49 13.34 -2.84
N GLN A 165 -4.33 13.65 -3.39
CA GLN A 165 -3.42 12.64 -3.97
C GLN A 165 -2.76 11.81 -2.87
N GLU A 166 -2.26 12.44 -1.81
CA GLU A 166 -1.49 11.78 -0.75
C GLU A 166 -2.42 11.00 0.20
N ILE A 167 -3.60 11.53 0.53
CA ILE A 167 -4.54 10.88 1.47
C ILE A 167 -5.19 9.59 0.93
N GLN A 168 -4.87 9.16 -0.29
CA GLN A 168 -5.24 7.84 -0.83
C GLN A 168 -4.76 6.69 0.07
N GLN A 169 -3.65 6.88 0.77
CA GLN A 169 -3.01 5.89 1.64
C GLN A 169 -3.66 5.77 3.03
N CYS A 170 -4.66 6.60 3.33
CA CYS A 170 -5.35 6.66 4.62
C CYS A 170 -6.89 6.50 4.44
N PRO A 171 -7.60 5.84 5.37
CA PRO A 171 -9.06 5.86 5.37
C PRO A 171 -9.58 7.28 5.63
N MET A 172 -10.18 7.90 4.61
CA MET A 172 -10.71 9.26 4.69
C MET A 172 -12.24 9.29 4.63
N ARG A 173 -12.82 10.20 5.42
CA ARG A 173 -14.25 10.56 5.40
C ARG A 173 -14.40 12.07 5.26
N ALA A 174 -15.48 12.49 4.62
CA ALA A 174 -15.85 13.89 4.46
C ALA A 174 -17.03 14.18 5.38
N ASP A 175 -16.94 15.23 6.20
CA ASP A 175 -18.02 15.61 7.12
C ASP A 175 -18.67 16.93 6.72
N GLN A 176 -19.99 16.90 6.59
CA GLN A 176 -20.83 18.05 6.26
C GLN A 176 -21.93 18.30 7.32
N ARG A 177 -21.96 17.55 8.43
CA ARG A 177 -23.01 17.64 9.48
C ARG A 177 -23.14 19.02 10.10
N SER A 178 -22.08 19.82 10.20
CA SER A 178 -22.16 21.24 10.61
C SER A 178 -21.75 22.23 9.51
N GLY A 179 -21.74 21.79 8.25
CA GLY A 179 -21.25 22.61 7.13
C GLY A 179 -19.73 22.71 7.05
N GLU A 180 -19.00 21.83 7.73
CA GLU A 180 -17.53 21.88 7.89
C GLU A 180 -16.77 21.74 6.58
N LEU A 181 -17.10 20.74 5.76
CA LEU A 181 -16.45 20.56 4.47
C LEU A 181 -16.68 21.78 3.56
N ALA A 182 -17.92 22.25 3.46
CA ALA A 182 -18.22 23.44 2.66
C ALA A 182 -17.50 24.69 3.16
N SER A 183 -17.45 24.88 4.48
CA SER A 183 -16.71 25.97 5.14
C SER A 183 -15.21 25.89 4.83
N LEU A 184 -14.64 24.69 4.86
CA LEU A 184 -13.24 24.42 4.53
C LEU A 184 -12.91 24.72 3.05
N ILE A 185 -13.88 24.57 2.15
CA ILE A 185 -13.72 24.82 0.72
C ILE A 185 -13.89 26.30 0.38
N VAL A 186 -14.83 27.01 1.03
CA VAL A 186 -15.27 28.35 0.63
C VAL A 186 -14.60 29.46 1.43
N LEU A 187 -14.50 29.33 2.76
CA LEU A 187 -14.09 30.44 3.62
C LEU A 187 -12.62 30.84 3.39
N PRO A 188 -12.29 32.14 3.26
CA PRO A 188 -10.91 32.60 3.02
C PRO A 188 -9.97 32.23 4.18
N ASP A 189 -10.43 32.33 5.42
CA ASP A 189 -9.65 32.02 6.64
C ASP A 189 -9.16 30.57 6.70
N ARG A 190 -9.84 29.67 5.98
CA ARG A 190 -9.51 28.24 5.89
C ARG A 190 -8.47 27.94 4.81
N GLN A 191 -7.90 28.95 4.15
CA GLN A 191 -6.82 28.80 3.16
C GLN A 191 -5.58 28.14 3.75
N ASN A 192 -5.17 28.59 4.94
CA ASN A 192 -3.93 28.17 5.57
C ASN A 192 -3.93 26.67 5.86
N PHE A 193 -5.07 26.08 6.19
CA PHE A 193 -5.21 24.64 6.35
C PHE A 193 -4.71 23.89 5.11
N TRP A 194 -5.20 24.22 3.91
CA TRP A 194 -4.82 23.52 2.68
C TRP A 194 -3.35 23.71 2.34
N LEU A 195 -2.83 24.92 2.54
CA LEU A 195 -1.42 25.24 2.27
C LEU A 195 -0.48 24.50 3.22
N ILE A 196 -0.77 24.51 4.52
CA ILE A 196 0.07 23.87 5.53
C ILE A 196 -0.05 22.36 5.43
N ALA A 197 -1.26 21.80 5.29
CA ALA A 197 -1.44 20.36 5.09
C ALA A 197 -0.69 19.86 3.84
N ALA A 198 -0.75 20.60 2.72
CA ALA A 198 0.01 20.26 1.53
C ALA A 198 1.53 20.35 1.76
N LYS A 199 1.99 21.36 2.50
CA LYS A 199 3.41 21.53 2.85
C LYS A 199 3.90 20.38 3.75
N ASP A 200 3.15 20.04 4.78
CA ASP A 200 3.48 18.99 5.74
C ASP A 200 3.53 17.62 5.04
N LEU A 201 2.50 17.31 4.25
CA LEU A 201 2.46 16.08 3.43
C LEU A 201 3.61 16.02 2.41
N ASN A 202 4.05 17.16 1.87
CA ASN A 202 5.20 17.21 0.97
C ASN A 202 6.51 16.99 1.72
N ASN A 203 6.63 17.47 2.96
CA ASN A 203 7.80 17.25 3.81
C ASN A 203 7.89 15.79 4.29
N THR A 204 6.75 15.14 4.52
CA THR A 204 6.68 13.73 4.95
C THR A 204 6.65 12.74 3.80
N ARG A 205 6.63 13.22 2.56
CA ARG A 205 6.72 12.39 1.38
C ARG A 205 8.10 11.78 1.26
N ARG A 206 8.17 10.45 1.09
CA ARG A 206 9.39 9.71 0.83
C ARG A 206 9.97 10.18 -0.51
N GLY A 207 11.04 10.97 -0.43
CA GLY A 207 11.80 11.42 -1.60
C GLY A 207 12.71 10.34 -2.18
N PHE A 208 13.30 10.63 -3.34
CA PHE A 208 14.40 9.84 -3.86
C PHE A 208 15.63 10.02 -2.95
N THR A 209 15.95 9.01 -2.14
CA THR A 209 17.26 8.99 -1.46
C THR A 209 18.32 8.50 -2.44
N TYR A 210 19.49 9.13 -2.45
CA TYR A 210 20.59 8.72 -3.36
C TYR A 210 21.02 7.27 -3.09
N SER A 211 21.01 6.84 -1.83
CA SER A 211 21.29 5.45 -1.45
C SER A 211 20.29 4.46 -2.06
N PHE A 212 19.00 4.79 -2.03
CA PHE A 212 17.97 3.96 -2.65
C PHE A 212 18.10 3.90 -4.17
N LEU A 213 18.30 5.06 -4.83
CA LEU A 213 18.49 5.12 -6.28
C LEU A 213 19.72 4.30 -6.69
N ALA A 214 20.81 4.40 -5.93
CA ALA A 214 22.01 3.58 -6.14
C ALA A 214 21.71 2.09 -5.99
N GLN A 215 20.90 1.67 -5.01
CA GLN A 215 20.53 0.25 -4.83
C GLN A 215 19.70 -0.30 -5.99
N VAL A 216 18.70 0.45 -6.47
CA VAL A 216 17.88 0.00 -7.62
C VAL A 216 18.71 -0.03 -8.91
N ILE A 217 19.53 1.00 -9.16
CA ILE A 217 20.42 1.02 -10.31
C ILE A 217 21.43 -0.12 -10.22
N LEU A 218 22.02 -0.36 -9.05
CA LEU A 218 22.98 -1.44 -8.84
C LEU A 218 22.33 -2.81 -9.05
N ALA A 219 21.13 -3.05 -8.51
CA ALA A 219 20.41 -4.30 -8.72
C ALA A 219 20.09 -4.52 -10.20
N PHE A 220 19.64 -3.48 -10.90
CA PHE A 220 19.35 -3.53 -12.34
C PHE A 220 20.61 -3.77 -13.18
N LEU A 221 21.70 -3.03 -12.92
CA LEU A 221 22.97 -3.19 -13.61
C LEU A 221 23.60 -4.54 -13.31
N SER A 222 23.55 -4.99 -12.05
CA SER A 222 24.01 -6.33 -11.65
C SER A 222 23.24 -7.40 -12.42
N TYR A 223 21.91 -7.29 -12.48
CA TYR A 223 21.08 -8.22 -13.26
C TYR A 223 21.46 -8.21 -14.75
N LEU A 224 21.65 -7.03 -15.33
CA LEU A 224 22.03 -6.89 -16.75
C LEU A 224 23.43 -7.44 -17.04
N ILE A 225 24.40 -7.19 -16.16
CA ILE A 225 25.77 -7.71 -16.30
C ILE A 225 25.78 -9.22 -16.14
N SER A 226 25.11 -9.76 -15.11
CA SER A 226 24.99 -11.21 -14.92
C SER A 226 24.36 -11.86 -16.14
N PHE A 227 23.37 -11.22 -16.76
CA PHE A 227 22.80 -11.68 -18.02
C PHE A 227 23.82 -11.69 -19.17
N ILE A 228 24.50 -10.57 -19.42
CA ILE A 228 25.48 -10.48 -20.51
C ILE A 228 26.58 -11.53 -20.32
N ALA A 229 27.09 -11.68 -19.11
CA ALA A 229 28.11 -12.67 -18.78
C ALA A 229 27.62 -14.10 -19.02
N ALA A 230 26.42 -14.43 -18.55
CA ALA A 230 25.89 -15.77 -18.74
C ALA A 230 25.50 -16.06 -20.21
N VAL A 231 25.10 -15.04 -20.99
CA VAL A 231 24.92 -15.19 -22.44
C VAL A 231 26.26 -15.38 -23.15
N HIS A 232 27.28 -14.61 -22.79
CA HIS A 232 28.57 -14.68 -23.48
C HIS A 232 29.35 -15.95 -23.13
N ASP A 233 29.48 -16.25 -21.83
CA ASP A 233 30.43 -17.23 -21.30
C ASP A 233 29.80 -18.58 -20.94
N SER A 234 28.49 -18.64 -20.71
CA SER A 234 27.82 -19.84 -20.13
C SER A 234 26.58 -20.30 -20.88
N LEU A 235 26.37 -19.81 -22.10
CA LEU A 235 25.28 -20.22 -22.98
C LEU A 235 25.30 -21.75 -23.17
N GLY A 236 24.24 -22.43 -22.71
CA GLY A 236 24.07 -23.88 -22.76
C GLY A 236 24.29 -24.62 -21.44
N SER A 237 24.80 -23.97 -20.38
CA SER A 237 24.83 -24.58 -19.04
C SER A 237 23.42 -24.59 -18.40
N PRO A 238 22.82 -25.77 -18.14
CA PRO A 238 21.46 -25.85 -17.57
C PRO A 238 21.33 -25.10 -16.26
N ASP A 239 22.36 -25.15 -15.41
CA ASP A 239 22.36 -24.46 -14.11
C ASP A 239 22.17 -22.95 -14.29
N VAL A 240 22.82 -22.36 -15.29
CA VAL A 240 22.72 -20.94 -15.59
C VAL A 240 21.35 -20.59 -16.17
N GLY A 241 20.84 -21.43 -17.09
CA GLY A 241 19.47 -21.31 -17.61
C GLY A 241 18.40 -21.30 -16.52
N LEU A 242 18.56 -22.14 -15.51
CA LEU A 242 17.62 -22.28 -14.41
C LEU A 242 17.76 -21.17 -13.36
N GLN A 243 18.99 -20.75 -13.04
CA GLN A 243 19.24 -19.55 -12.23
C GLN A 243 18.57 -18.30 -12.82
N PHE A 244 18.56 -18.18 -14.15
CA PHE A 244 17.80 -17.12 -14.84
C PHE A 244 16.30 -17.21 -14.67
N ALA A 245 15.75 -18.42 -14.70
CA ALA A 245 14.33 -18.63 -14.47
C ALA A 245 13.96 -18.15 -13.06
N SER A 246 14.73 -18.53 -12.05
CA SER A 246 14.58 -18.05 -10.67
C SER A 246 14.58 -16.52 -10.60
N SER A 247 15.60 -15.87 -11.18
CA SER A 247 15.69 -14.40 -11.19
C SER A 247 14.57 -13.71 -11.97
N SER A 248 14.08 -14.34 -13.05
CA SER A 248 12.95 -13.83 -13.83
C SER A 248 11.64 -13.83 -13.02
N VAL A 249 11.44 -14.77 -12.09
CA VAL A 249 10.28 -14.73 -11.17
C VAL A 249 10.34 -13.52 -10.27
N TRP A 250 11.52 -13.04 -9.87
CA TRP A 250 11.67 -11.91 -8.96
C TRP A 250 11.68 -10.55 -9.66
N SER A 251 11.84 -10.51 -10.99
CA SER A 251 12.06 -9.27 -11.75
C SER A 251 10.92 -8.25 -11.64
N TRP A 252 9.70 -8.68 -11.30
CA TRP A 252 8.56 -7.79 -11.04
C TRP A 252 8.82 -6.78 -9.93
N MET A 253 9.78 -7.05 -9.03
CA MET A 253 10.14 -6.10 -7.97
C MET A 253 10.60 -4.76 -8.53
N PHE A 254 11.29 -4.75 -9.68
CA PHE A 254 11.79 -3.53 -10.28
C PHE A 254 10.67 -2.50 -10.57
N PRO A 255 9.66 -2.80 -11.40
CA PRO A 255 8.59 -1.84 -11.69
C PRO A 255 7.71 -1.53 -10.47
N ILE A 256 7.51 -2.47 -9.53
CA ILE A 256 6.72 -2.20 -8.31
C ILE A 256 7.45 -1.22 -7.40
N VAL A 257 8.72 -1.49 -7.08
CA VAL A 257 9.54 -0.60 -6.26
C VAL A 257 9.59 0.76 -6.93
N TYR A 258 10.01 0.84 -8.21
CA TYR A 258 10.07 2.08 -8.99
C TYR A 258 8.75 2.87 -8.97
N GLY A 259 7.62 2.20 -9.22
CA GLY A 259 6.32 2.85 -9.27
C GLY A 259 5.91 3.43 -7.91
N TYR A 260 6.23 2.78 -6.79
CA TYR A 260 5.93 3.32 -5.47
C TYR A 260 6.72 4.58 -5.12
N ILE A 261 7.99 4.71 -5.54
CA ILE A 261 8.72 5.98 -5.38
C ILE A 261 8.13 7.05 -6.28
N ARG A 262 7.81 6.68 -7.52
CA ARG A 262 7.30 7.63 -8.50
C ARG A 262 5.95 8.20 -8.09
N VAL A 263 5.06 7.34 -7.62
CA VAL A 263 3.77 7.73 -7.03
C VAL A 263 4.01 8.49 -5.74
N GLY A 264 4.97 8.10 -4.92
CA GLY A 264 5.23 8.70 -3.61
C GLY A 264 4.41 8.03 -2.52
N SER A 265 5.11 7.64 -1.47
CA SER A 265 4.58 7.14 -0.20
C SER A 265 4.98 8.12 0.89
N GLN A 266 4.26 8.12 2.00
CA GLN A 266 4.68 8.80 3.22
C GLN A 266 5.80 7.99 3.88
N PHE A 267 6.77 8.64 4.51
CA PHE A 267 7.90 7.92 5.11
C PHE A 267 7.56 7.31 6.49
N GLN A 268 6.47 7.75 7.13
CA GLN A 268 6.08 7.36 8.49
C GLN A 268 4.58 7.12 8.60
N ALA A 269 4.20 6.09 9.37
CA ALA A 269 2.81 5.81 9.73
C ALA A 269 2.16 6.99 10.46
N GLY A 270 0.89 7.28 10.16
CA GLY A 270 0.16 8.40 10.75
C GLY A 270 0.57 9.79 10.27
N ALA A 271 1.55 9.94 9.37
CA ALA A 271 1.98 11.24 8.84
C ALA A 271 0.81 12.01 8.20
N ILE A 272 -0.08 11.30 7.49
CA ILE A 272 -1.29 11.90 6.90
C ILE A 272 -2.23 12.42 7.99
N LYS A 273 -2.48 11.59 9.01
CA LYS A 273 -3.35 11.97 10.12
C LYS A 273 -2.79 13.17 10.86
N GLN A 274 -1.49 13.17 11.12
CA GLN A 274 -0.79 14.28 11.76
C GLN A 274 -0.89 15.57 10.93
N ALA A 275 -0.61 15.51 9.62
CA ALA A 275 -0.71 16.67 8.74
C ALA A 275 -2.14 17.25 8.65
N LEU A 276 -3.18 16.44 8.87
CA LEU A 276 -4.56 16.93 8.91
C LEU A 276 -4.95 17.46 10.30
N VAL A 277 -4.47 16.82 11.37
CA VAL A 277 -4.84 17.15 12.76
C VAL A 277 -4.04 18.34 13.33
N ASP A 278 -2.75 18.44 13.04
CA ASP A 278 -1.90 19.54 13.53
C ASP A 278 -2.37 20.90 12.98
N ASN A 279 -3.08 20.87 11.84
CA ASN A 279 -3.66 22.03 11.17
C ASN A 279 -5.11 22.34 11.59
N THR A 280 -5.57 21.75 12.70
CA THR A 280 -6.95 21.92 13.16
C THR A 280 -7.21 23.28 13.82
N ILE A 281 -6.22 23.94 14.41
CA ILE A 281 -6.37 25.25 15.07
C ILE A 281 -6.55 26.32 14.00
N LEU A 282 -7.78 26.76 13.80
CA LEU A 282 -8.10 27.86 12.90
C LEU A 282 -8.70 28.99 13.74
N PRO A 283 -8.08 30.19 13.76
CA PRO A 283 -8.60 31.31 14.53
C PRO A 283 -9.92 31.78 13.92
N GLN A 284 -10.99 31.81 14.71
CA GLN A 284 -12.13 32.68 14.43
C GLN A 284 -11.92 34.01 15.17
N ARG A 285 -12.11 35.14 14.47
CA ARG A 285 -12.43 36.42 15.12
C ARG A 285 -13.94 36.53 15.22
N GLY A 286 -14.49 36.20 16.38
CA GLY A 286 -15.90 36.44 16.70
C GLY A 286 -16.06 37.79 17.38
N VAL A 287 -16.87 38.69 16.80
CA VAL A 287 -17.30 39.91 17.49
C VAL A 287 -18.38 39.52 18.50
N SER A 288 -18.03 39.48 19.78
CA SER A 288 -19.02 39.34 20.85
C SER A 288 -19.90 40.59 20.91
N ALA A 289 -21.20 40.42 21.21
CA ALA A 289 -22.15 41.52 21.47
C ALA A 289 -21.72 42.44 22.66
N HIS A 290 -20.60 42.13 23.29
CA HIS A 290 -19.94 42.90 24.34
C HIS A 290 -18.45 43.14 24.03
N GLY A 291 -18.10 43.64 22.84
CA GLY A 291 -16.85 44.40 22.60
C GLY A 291 -15.50 43.74 22.89
N THR A 292 -15.46 42.48 23.35
CA THR A 292 -14.23 41.73 23.64
C THR A 292 -14.00 40.73 22.52
N ASP A 293 -12.88 40.91 21.82
CA ASP A 293 -12.37 40.07 20.74
C ASP A 293 -11.89 38.74 21.37
N VAL A 294 -12.80 37.76 21.50
CA VAL A 294 -12.44 36.42 22.02
C VAL A 294 -12.20 35.54 20.81
N ALA A 295 -10.93 35.20 20.56
CA ALA A 295 -10.57 34.26 19.52
C ALA A 295 -11.03 32.85 19.91
N GLU A 296 -12.17 32.41 19.38
CA GLU A 296 -12.64 31.04 19.58
C GLU A 296 -11.85 30.11 18.64
N VAL A 297 -11.18 29.11 19.21
CA VAL A 297 -10.38 28.14 18.46
C VAL A 297 -11.31 27.07 17.91
N MET A 298 -11.57 27.09 16.60
CA MET A 298 -12.44 26.10 15.96
C MET A 298 -11.62 25.04 15.21
N TYR A 299 -11.75 23.79 15.64
CA TYR A 299 -11.11 22.63 15.00
C TYR A 299 -11.68 22.35 13.60
N GLN A 300 -10.81 22.19 12.58
CA GLN A 300 -11.21 21.70 11.26
C GLN A 300 -11.76 20.27 11.37
N LYS A 301 -13.02 20.08 10.94
CA LYS A 301 -13.71 18.78 11.01
C LYS A 301 -14.13 18.21 9.66
N GLY A 302 -13.94 18.96 8.58
CA GLY A 302 -14.45 18.63 7.24
C GLY A 302 -13.76 17.46 6.54
N LEU A 303 -12.49 17.20 6.84
CA LEU A 303 -11.75 16.01 6.38
C LEU A 303 -11.36 15.19 7.61
N ARG A 304 -11.85 13.94 7.70
CA ARG A 304 -11.61 13.10 8.86
C ARG A 304 -10.82 11.84 8.50
N PRO A 305 -9.57 11.71 8.98
CA PRO A 305 -8.86 10.44 8.93
C PRO A 305 -9.46 9.47 9.97
N ASP A 306 -9.59 8.20 9.60
CA ASP A 306 -9.99 7.10 10.49
C ASP A 306 -11.36 7.28 11.18
N ALA A 307 -12.25 8.06 10.57
CA ALA A 307 -13.60 8.25 11.09
C ALA A 307 -14.51 7.05 10.81
N ASP A 308 -15.23 6.64 11.86
CA ASP A 308 -16.34 5.71 11.74
C ASP A 308 -17.55 6.41 11.12
N VAL A 309 -18.39 5.64 10.40
CA VAL A 309 -19.57 6.15 9.69
C VAL A 309 -20.54 6.88 10.64
N TYR A 310 -20.49 6.55 11.94
CA TYR A 310 -21.43 7.07 12.94
C TYR A 310 -20.78 7.58 14.23
N THR A 311 -19.48 7.89 14.30
CA THR A 311 -18.96 8.53 15.51
C THR A 311 -19.63 9.90 15.70
N PRO A 312 -20.41 10.11 16.77
CA PRO A 312 -20.91 11.44 17.12
C PRO A 312 -19.71 12.35 17.41
N LEU A 313 -19.93 13.67 17.35
CA LEU A 313 -19.01 14.65 17.90
C LEU A 313 -18.96 14.47 19.43
N LEU A 314 -18.25 13.46 19.92
CA LEU A 314 -17.77 13.48 21.29
C LEU A 314 -16.83 14.67 21.38
N PHE A 315 -17.25 15.68 22.10
CA PHE A 315 -16.44 16.80 22.53
C PHE A 315 -15.09 16.27 23.02
N LEU A 316 -14.03 16.59 22.28
CA LEU A 316 -12.70 16.75 22.87
C LEU A 316 -12.70 18.06 23.67
N GLU A 317 -13.65 18.24 24.58
CA GLU A 317 -13.56 19.22 25.66
C GLU A 317 -13.05 18.48 26.89
N THR A 318 -11.75 18.53 27.06
CA THR A 318 -11.19 18.67 28.40
C THR A 318 -10.08 19.71 28.34
N PRO A 319 -10.30 20.96 28.79
CA PRO A 319 -9.20 21.77 29.27
C PRO A 319 -8.77 21.16 30.61
N GLY A 320 -7.85 20.19 30.57
CA GLY A 320 -7.47 19.40 31.73
C GLY A 320 -6.05 18.88 31.66
N ARG A 321 -5.10 19.74 32.07
CA ARG A 321 -3.77 19.43 32.63
C ARG A 321 -3.02 18.24 32.00
N LEU A 322 -2.00 18.55 31.19
CA LEU A 322 -0.84 17.68 30.96
C LEU A 322 -0.25 17.25 32.32
N THR A 323 -0.64 16.09 32.83
CA THR A 323 0.15 15.36 33.80
C THR A 323 1.17 14.53 33.02
N LEU A 324 2.41 15.00 33.01
CA LEU A 324 3.58 14.20 32.63
C LEU A 324 3.57 12.87 33.40
N PRO A 325 3.89 11.73 32.78
CA PRO A 325 4.11 10.50 33.51
C PRO A 325 5.33 10.66 34.43
N SER A 326 5.08 10.61 35.73
CA SER A 326 6.10 10.46 36.76
C SER A 326 6.76 9.08 36.59
N GLY A 327 8.00 9.06 36.10
CA GLY A 327 8.78 7.81 36.10
C GLY A 327 9.94 7.76 35.09
N SER A 328 10.96 8.61 35.27
CA SER A 328 12.38 8.25 35.05
C SER A 328 13.25 9.49 35.28
N SER A 329 13.61 9.70 36.54
CA SER A 329 14.63 10.66 36.97
C SER A 329 16.02 10.16 36.56
N SER A 330 16.55 10.60 35.41
CA SER A 330 17.99 10.77 35.13
C SER A 330 18.25 11.00 33.63
N ALA A 331 18.07 12.22 33.10
CA ALA A 331 18.62 12.58 31.77
C ALA A 331 18.62 14.08 31.42
N LEU A 332 18.02 14.98 32.21
CA LEU A 332 17.88 16.40 31.85
C LEU A 332 18.43 17.29 32.96
N SER A 333 19.74 17.27 33.17
CA SER A 333 20.47 18.24 34.02
C SER A 333 21.65 18.90 33.31
N ALA A 334 21.67 18.93 31.97
CA ALA A 334 22.84 19.42 31.23
C ALA A 334 22.56 20.51 30.17
N ALA A 335 21.35 21.06 30.07
CA ALA A 335 21.01 22.00 28.99
C ALA A 335 20.21 23.25 29.39
N ALA A 336 20.35 23.71 30.64
CA ALA A 336 19.71 24.96 31.10
C ALA A 336 20.65 25.75 32.02
N GLN A 337 21.84 26.07 31.54
CA GLN A 337 22.71 27.11 32.09
C GLN A 337 23.33 27.91 30.95
N SER A 338 22.51 28.68 30.26
CA SER A 338 22.94 29.90 29.55
C SER A 338 21.71 30.67 29.13
N THR A 339 21.75 32.00 29.26
CA THR A 339 20.71 32.99 28.89
C THR A 339 19.69 33.37 29.96
N GLN A 340 20.19 33.98 31.04
CA GLN A 340 19.52 35.09 31.69
C GLN A 340 20.41 36.34 31.57
N SER A 341 20.05 37.26 30.68
CA SER A 341 20.33 38.69 30.82
C SER A 341 19.67 39.45 29.67
N ALA A 342 18.71 40.33 29.99
CA ALA A 342 18.64 41.72 29.53
C ALA A 342 17.19 42.24 29.35
N PHE A 343 16.88 43.32 30.09
CA PHE A 343 15.76 44.29 29.98
C PHE A 343 14.33 43.79 30.31
N GLY A 344 13.46 44.43 31.10
CA GLY A 344 13.48 45.73 31.81
C GLY A 344 12.18 46.52 31.56
N GLY A 345 11.30 46.65 32.58
CA GLY A 345 10.08 47.52 32.65
C GLY A 345 8.84 46.98 31.90
N GLU A 346 7.58 47.02 32.37
CA GLU A 346 6.84 47.88 33.31
C GLU A 346 5.58 47.14 33.85
N ASP A 347 5.12 47.50 35.06
CA ASP A 347 4.00 46.90 35.83
C ASP A 347 2.59 47.27 35.32
N ILE A 348 1.61 46.32 35.37
CA ILE A 348 0.21 46.59 35.79
C ILE A 348 -0.34 45.40 36.60
N ALA A 349 -1.01 45.75 37.71
CA ALA A 349 -1.38 44.98 38.91
C ALA A 349 -2.12 43.63 38.73
N LEU A 350 -1.71 42.64 39.55
CA LEU A 350 -2.49 41.46 39.87
C LEU A 350 -2.74 41.38 41.39
N GLU A 351 -4.00 41.14 41.73
CA GLU A 351 -4.55 41.06 43.09
C GLU A 351 -3.94 39.88 43.87
N GLN A 352 -3.66 40.14 45.15
CA GLN A 352 -2.88 39.32 46.06
C GLN A 352 -3.59 38.02 46.46
N ILE A 353 -2.88 36.89 46.39
CA ILE A 353 -3.19 35.71 47.21
C ILE A 353 -2.02 35.48 48.18
N THR A 354 -2.30 35.67 49.45
CA THR A 354 -1.41 35.40 50.58
C THR A 354 -1.32 33.90 50.84
N PHE A 355 -0.10 33.35 50.90
CA PHE A 355 0.15 32.00 51.39
C PHE A 355 0.51 32.05 52.88
N ARG A 356 -0.19 31.27 53.72
CA ARG A 356 0.28 30.93 55.07
C ARG A 356 0.83 29.50 55.07
N ARG A 357 2.03 29.37 55.63
CA ARG A 357 2.66 28.10 56.02
C ARG A 357 1.71 27.32 56.95
N ASP A 358 1.82 26.00 56.89
CA ASP A 358 1.21 25.03 57.82
C ASP A 358 -0.03 24.29 57.28
N GLY A 359 0.08 23.75 56.06
CA GLY A 359 -0.18 22.33 55.78
C GLY A 359 -1.51 21.66 56.23
N SER A 360 -2.63 22.35 56.40
CA SER A 360 -3.94 21.70 56.59
C SER A 360 -5.08 22.49 55.95
N VAL A 361 -5.98 21.77 55.24
CA VAL A 361 -7.18 22.33 54.63
C VAL A 361 -8.41 21.80 55.36
N VAL A 362 -9.16 22.70 56.00
CA VAL A 362 -10.55 22.48 56.42
C VAL A 362 -11.44 22.86 55.24
N ALA A 363 -12.18 21.89 54.71
CA ALA A 363 -13.15 22.12 53.64
C ALA A 363 -14.45 22.69 54.24
N ASN A 364 -14.86 23.88 53.77
CA ASN A 364 -16.14 24.49 54.16
C ASN A 364 -17.29 23.83 53.38
N SER A 365 -18.16 23.10 54.08
CA SER A 365 -19.11 22.12 53.55
C SER A 365 -20.44 22.66 53.02
N GLU A 366 -20.63 23.98 52.91
CA GLU A 366 -21.92 24.55 52.49
C GLU A 366 -22.01 24.89 51.00
N HIS A 367 -20.90 25.19 50.31
CA HIS A 367 -20.93 25.57 48.89
C HIS A 367 -20.93 24.39 47.91
N GLN A 368 -20.70 23.17 48.41
CA GLN A 368 -20.78 21.93 47.62
C GLN A 368 -22.21 21.35 47.56
N ARG A 369 -23.07 21.65 48.52
CA ARG A 369 -24.42 21.08 48.61
C ARG A 369 -25.39 21.71 47.58
N GLU A 370 -25.30 23.02 47.37
CA GLU A 370 -26.10 23.73 46.35
C GLU A 370 -25.69 23.41 44.89
N ARG A 371 -24.42 23.09 44.64
CA ARG A 371 -23.96 22.64 43.30
C ARG A 371 -24.39 21.22 42.98
N SER A 372 -24.45 20.33 43.98
CA SER A 372 -24.93 18.95 43.81
C SER A 372 -26.43 18.90 43.50
N GLU A 373 -27.22 19.79 44.10
CA GLU A 373 -28.67 19.82 43.90
C GLU A 373 -29.05 20.40 42.52
N LYS A 374 -28.36 21.46 42.07
CA LYS A 374 -28.51 21.99 40.70
C LYS A 374 -28.02 21.03 39.62
N ALA A 375 -26.96 20.25 39.88
CA ALA A 375 -26.50 19.20 38.96
C ALA A 375 -27.51 18.04 38.85
N SER A 376 -28.23 17.72 39.94
CA SER A 376 -29.26 16.67 39.93
C SER A 376 -30.56 17.08 39.22
N LEU A 377 -30.89 18.38 39.24
CA LEU A 377 -32.08 18.93 38.57
C LEU A 377 -31.86 19.15 37.06
N LEU A 378 -30.64 19.51 36.64
CA LEU A 378 -30.27 19.57 35.20
C LEU A 378 -30.14 18.19 34.54
N SER A 379 -30.01 17.12 35.33
CA SER A 379 -29.98 15.74 34.83
C SER A 379 -31.37 15.14 34.54
N ARG A 380 -32.47 15.83 34.88
CA ARG A 380 -33.81 15.22 34.91
C ARG A 380 -34.82 15.80 33.89
N THR A 381 -34.38 16.65 32.96
CA THR A 381 -35.33 17.30 32.01
C THR A 381 -35.00 17.19 30.52
N ASP A 382 -34.01 16.40 30.11
CA ASP A 382 -33.84 16.02 28.70
C ASP A 382 -33.36 14.56 28.62
N THR A 383 -34.26 13.61 28.87
CA THR A 383 -34.09 12.23 28.37
C THR A 383 -34.72 12.13 26.99
N ALA A 384 -34.20 12.89 26.04
CA ALA A 384 -34.14 12.38 24.67
C ALA A 384 -32.92 11.45 24.65
N GLU A 385 -33.14 10.18 24.33
CA GLU A 385 -32.10 9.15 24.27
C GLU A 385 -30.88 9.67 23.49
N LEU A 386 -29.78 9.95 24.21
CA LEU A 386 -28.47 10.08 23.58
C LEU A 386 -28.10 8.67 23.10
N GLU A 387 -28.45 8.35 21.86
CA GLU A 387 -28.00 7.16 21.16
C GLU A 387 -26.46 7.12 21.23
N GLY A 388 -25.93 6.12 21.94
CA GLY A 388 -24.50 5.88 22.00
C GLY A 388 -23.94 5.61 20.59
N PRO A 389 -22.62 5.77 20.36
CA PRO A 389 -22.01 5.52 19.06
C PRO A 389 -22.35 4.10 18.57
N VAL A 390 -23.04 4.00 17.43
CA VAL A 390 -23.36 2.71 16.81
C VAL A 390 -22.04 2.00 16.48
N SER A 391 -21.77 0.91 17.19
CA SER A 391 -20.56 0.11 17.00
C SER A 391 -20.52 -0.41 15.55
N PRO A 392 -19.37 -0.34 14.86
CA PRO A 392 -19.28 -0.80 13.48
C PRO A 392 -19.54 -2.30 13.35
N PRO A 393 -20.01 -2.76 12.17
CA PRO A 393 -20.35 -4.16 11.96
C PRO A 393 -19.12 -5.08 12.08
N THR A 394 -19.24 -6.10 12.91
CA THR A 394 -18.23 -7.15 13.09
C THR A 394 -18.84 -8.53 12.78
N TRP A 395 -18.07 -9.44 12.21
CA TRP A 395 -18.48 -10.83 12.02
C TRP A 395 -17.54 -11.73 12.82
N LEU A 396 -18.10 -12.48 13.77
CA LEU A 396 -17.33 -13.24 14.79
C LEU A 396 -16.27 -12.38 15.51
N GLY A 397 -16.61 -11.13 15.83
CA GLY A 397 -15.69 -10.18 16.48
C GLY A 397 -14.65 -9.55 15.55
N ILE A 398 -14.60 -9.94 14.27
CA ILE A 398 -13.68 -9.37 13.28
C ILE A 398 -14.37 -8.24 12.52
N ASP A 399 -13.74 -7.08 12.46
CA ASP A 399 -14.26 -5.93 11.74
C ASP A 399 -14.41 -6.20 10.23
N VAL A 400 -15.62 -5.95 9.72
CA VAL A 400 -15.99 -6.17 8.33
C VAL A 400 -15.18 -5.25 7.39
N ARG A 401 -14.87 -4.01 7.79
CA ARG A 401 -14.09 -3.08 6.94
C ARG A 401 -12.68 -3.59 6.65
N GLY A 402 -12.04 -4.19 7.65
CA GLY A 402 -10.72 -4.84 7.53
C GLY A 402 -9.65 -3.94 6.93
N ASP A 403 -9.22 -4.25 5.71
CA ASP A 403 -8.08 -3.60 5.06
C ASP A 403 -8.35 -2.15 4.64
N GLU A 404 -9.63 -1.78 4.47
CA GLU A 404 -10.01 -0.39 4.19
C GLU A 404 -9.49 0.57 5.29
N ARG A 405 -9.51 0.14 6.55
CA ARG A 405 -9.02 0.94 7.70
C ARG A 405 -7.49 0.98 7.84
N ARG A 406 -6.75 0.15 7.10
CA ARG A 406 -5.32 -0.06 7.39
C ARG A 406 -4.43 0.87 6.60
N GLU A 407 -3.87 1.91 7.22
CA GLU A 407 -2.92 2.81 6.54
C GLU A 407 -1.82 2.05 5.77
N GLY A 408 -1.44 2.64 4.63
CA GLY A 408 -0.37 2.17 3.78
C GLY A 408 -0.80 1.81 2.37
N PRO A 409 0.13 1.87 1.41
CA PRO A 409 -0.19 1.85 -0.02
C PRO A 409 -0.57 0.47 -0.54
N ILE A 410 -0.11 -0.62 0.09
CA ILE A 410 -0.51 -1.98 -0.29
C ILE A 410 -2.01 -2.20 -0.06
N PHE A 411 -2.63 -1.52 0.91
CA PHE A 411 -4.05 -1.64 1.24
C PHE A 411 -4.96 -0.76 0.39
N ASN A 412 -4.41 0.02 -0.56
CA ASN A 412 -5.20 0.92 -1.42
C ASN A 412 -6.20 0.17 -2.30
N TYR A 413 -5.97 -1.13 -2.60
CA TYR A 413 -6.97 -1.95 -3.27
C TYR A 413 -8.34 -1.83 -2.58
N ALA A 414 -8.36 -1.96 -1.25
CA ALA A 414 -9.58 -1.98 -0.44
C ALA A 414 -10.33 -0.64 -0.38
N ARG A 415 -9.72 0.46 -0.86
CA ARG A 415 -10.27 1.83 -0.73
C ARG A 415 -10.75 2.44 -2.02
N ILE A 416 -10.62 1.77 -3.16
CA ILE A 416 -10.92 2.39 -4.46
C ILE A 416 -12.30 3.06 -4.48
N LEU A 417 -13.33 2.40 -3.95
CA LEU A 417 -14.69 2.96 -3.93
C LEU A 417 -14.83 4.09 -2.90
N THR A 418 -14.41 3.89 -1.65
CA THR A 418 -14.53 4.90 -0.59
C THR A 418 -13.72 6.15 -0.89
N TRP A 419 -12.52 6.00 -1.46
CA TRP A 419 -11.71 7.12 -1.94
C TRP A 419 -12.41 7.89 -3.07
N PHE A 420 -13.02 7.21 -4.04
CA PHE A 420 -13.75 7.88 -5.13
C PHE A 420 -14.96 8.67 -4.61
N ALA A 421 -15.73 8.12 -3.65
CA ALA A 421 -16.82 8.85 -3.01
C ALA A 421 -16.30 10.14 -2.37
N PHE A 422 -15.29 10.00 -1.52
CA PHE A 422 -14.69 11.09 -0.79
C PHE A 422 -14.10 12.16 -1.73
N ALA A 423 -13.25 11.78 -2.68
CA ALA A 423 -12.59 12.69 -3.60
C ALA A 423 -13.61 13.44 -4.48
N GLU A 424 -14.69 12.76 -4.89
CA GLU A 424 -15.73 13.37 -5.71
C GLU A 424 -16.58 14.37 -4.91
N HIS A 425 -16.83 14.13 -3.61
CA HIS A 425 -17.49 15.12 -2.74
C HIS A 425 -16.67 16.41 -2.64
N VAL A 426 -15.37 16.29 -2.35
CA VAL A 426 -14.46 17.45 -2.27
C VAL A 426 -14.39 18.17 -3.62
N ARG A 427 -14.15 17.43 -4.71
CA ARG A 427 -14.02 17.97 -6.07
C ARG A 427 -15.29 18.69 -6.53
N LYS A 428 -16.47 18.13 -6.30
CA LYS A 428 -17.77 18.77 -6.64
C LYS A 428 -18.01 20.03 -5.83
N GLY A 429 -17.62 20.04 -4.55
CA GLY A 429 -17.67 21.23 -3.70
C GLY A 429 -16.81 22.37 -4.27
N PHE A 430 -15.57 22.08 -4.65
CA PHE A 430 -14.68 23.05 -5.32
C PHE A 430 -15.22 23.52 -6.66
N GLU A 431 -15.69 22.60 -7.52
CA GLU A 431 -16.25 22.93 -8.83
C GLU A 431 -17.44 23.88 -8.71
N THR A 432 -18.37 23.59 -7.80
CA THR A 432 -19.58 24.40 -7.61
C THR A 432 -19.24 25.77 -7.03
N ALA A 433 -18.36 25.82 -6.04
CA ALA A 433 -17.88 27.08 -5.45
C ALA A 433 -17.24 27.98 -6.51
N ILE A 434 -16.29 27.45 -7.31
CA ILE A 434 -15.64 28.19 -8.39
C ILE A 434 -16.66 28.69 -9.41
N ASN A 435 -17.62 27.86 -9.83
CA ASN A 435 -18.65 28.27 -10.79
C ASN A 435 -19.56 29.39 -10.26
N ARG A 436 -19.86 29.41 -8.95
CA ARG A 436 -20.67 30.48 -8.35
C ARG A 436 -19.91 31.79 -8.21
N PHE A 437 -18.64 31.75 -7.83
CA PHE A 437 -17.80 32.96 -7.76
C PHE A 437 -17.62 33.65 -9.12
N ARG A 438 -17.78 32.92 -10.23
CA ARG A 438 -17.73 33.45 -11.60
C ARG A 438 -18.98 34.24 -12.00
N VAL A 439 -20.15 33.87 -11.49
CA VAL A 439 -21.38 34.62 -11.74
C VAL A 439 -21.28 35.89 -10.92
N LYS A 440 -21.20 37.07 -11.58
CA LYS A 440 -21.21 38.38 -10.89
C LYS A 440 -22.23 38.33 -9.76
N PRO A 441 -21.87 38.72 -8.52
CA PRO A 441 -22.88 38.82 -7.48
C PRO A 441 -23.99 39.70 -8.04
N LYS A 442 -25.22 39.15 -8.06
CA LYS A 442 -26.41 39.98 -8.25
C LYS A 442 -26.23 41.12 -7.23
N PRO A 443 -26.31 42.41 -7.62
CA PRO A 443 -26.18 43.48 -6.64
C PRO A 443 -27.14 43.13 -5.51
N ALA A 444 -26.59 43.05 -4.30
CA ALA A 444 -27.38 42.68 -3.14
C ALA A 444 -28.61 43.58 -3.16
N THR A 445 -29.80 42.98 -3.30
CA THR A 445 -30.99 43.63 -2.73
C THR A 445 -30.59 44.01 -1.31
N PRO A 446 -30.75 45.27 -0.90
CA PRO A 446 -30.27 45.75 0.39
C PRO A 446 -30.83 44.82 1.47
N VAL A 447 -29.98 43.91 1.93
CA VAL A 447 -30.25 43.05 3.08
C VAL A 447 -30.12 43.97 4.28
N GLY A 448 -31.05 43.82 5.22
CA GLY A 448 -31.25 44.74 6.33
C GLY A 448 -30.00 45.05 7.18
N PRO A 449 -30.13 45.99 8.12
CA PRO A 449 -29.02 46.66 8.84
C PRO A 449 -28.10 45.74 9.68
N ASP A 450 -28.35 44.43 9.73
CA ASP A 450 -27.64 43.47 10.60
C ASP A 450 -26.56 42.65 9.88
N THR A 451 -26.18 43.01 8.65
CA THR A 451 -25.15 42.26 7.90
C THR A 451 -23.75 42.73 8.33
N THR A 452 -23.06 41.93 9.15
CA THR A 452 -21.68 42.21 9.59
C THR A 452 -20.69 41.91 8.46
N PHE A 453 -19.83 42.87 8.12
CA PHE A 453 -18.76 42.72 7.14
C PHE A 453 -17.41 42.58 7.84
N LEU A 454 -16.59 41.64 7.41
CA LEU A 454 -15.20 41.51 7.84
C LEU A 454 -14.34 42.45 6.99
N THR A 455 -13.76 43.47 7.61
CA THR A 455 -12.75 44.35 7.01
C THR A 455 -11.38 43.70 7.13
N VAL A 456 -10.85 43.17 6.02
CA VAL A 456 -9.45 42.72 5.95
C VAL A 456 -8.59 43.91 5.56
N THR A 457 -7.79 44.42 6.49
CA THR A 457 -6.74 45.40 6.22
C THR A 457 -5.42 44.66 6.03
N VAL A 458 -4.86 44.74 4.83
CA VAL A 458 -3.47 44.34 4.56
C VAL A 458 -2.57 45.50 4.98
N GLU A 459 -1.50 45.25 5.74
CA GLU A 459 -0.55 46.30 6.11
C GLU A 459 -0.01 46.98 4.85
N GLY A 460 -0.27 48.30 4.73
CA GLY A 460 0.20 49.14 3.62
C GLY A 460 -0.85 49.51 2.56
N THR A 461 -2.11 49.05 2.63
CA THR A 461 -3.15 49.48 1.67
C THR A 461 -3.89 50.75 2.11
N PRO A 462 -4.09 51.75 1.22
CA PRO A 462 -4.88 52.95 1.54
C PRO A 462 -6.36 52.59 1.83
N ALA A 463 -6.99 53.37 2.71
CA ALA A 463 -8.34 53.10 3.26
C ALA A 463 -9.48 52.92 2.23
N ALA A 464 -9.24 53.23 0.96
CA ALA A 464 -10.19 53.04 -0.13
C ALA A 464 -10.24 51.58 -0.68
N ASP A 465 -9.30 50.72 -0.31
CA ASP A 465 -9.16 49.35 -0.86
C ASP A 465 -9.56 48.25 0.16
N VAL A 466 -10.29 48.64 1.21
CA VAL A 466 -10.76 47.73 2.26
C VAL A 466 -11.71 46.70 1.67
N THR A 467 -11.29 45.45 1.73
CA THR A 467 -12.02 44.33 1.14
C THR A 467 -13.12 43.90 2.12
N MET A 468 -14.34 44.40 1.93
CA MET A 468 -15.52 43.96 2.69
C MET A 468 -15.88 42.53 2.27
N ILE A 469 -15.64 41.54 3.13
CA ILE A 469 -16.08 40.16 2.93
C ILE A 469 -17.32 39.96 3.81
N PRO A 470 -18.50 39.62 3.27
CA PRO A 470 -19.67 39.32 4.10
C PRO A 470 -19.36 38.16 5.04
N LEU A 471 -19.85 38.19 6.28
CA LEU A 471 -19.73 37.08 7.23
C LEU A 471 -20.49 35.85 6.67
N VAL A 472 -19.78 35.01 5.92
CA VAL A 472 -20.35 33.80 5.30
C VAL A 472 -20.58 32.76 6.40
N THR A 473 -21.84 32.47 6.72
CA THR A 473 -22.17 31.41 7.69
C THR A 473 -21.89 30.02 7.10
N ALA A 474 -21.75 29.00 7.94
CA ALA A 474 -21.56 27.62 7.48
C ALA A 474 -22.69 27.14 6.53
N LYS A 475 -23.90 27.70 6.70
CA LYS A 475 -25.05 27.47 5.82
C LYS A 475 -24.86 28.10 4.43
N ASP A 476 -24.38 29.34 4.38
CA ASP A 476 -24.08 30.03 3.11
C ASP A 476 -22.94 29.33 2.35
N ALA A 477 -21.94 28.81 3.08
CA ALA A 477 -20.88 28.01 2.50
C ALA A 477 -21.43 26.69 1.90
N ALA A 478 -22.30 26.00 2.64
CA ALA A 478 -22.98 24.78 2.17
C ALA A 478 -23.80 25.02 0.90
N ASP A 479 -24.56 26.11 0.86
CA ASP A 479 -25.32 26.53 -0.31
C ASP A 479 -24.40 26.86 -1.50
N CYS A 480 -23.28 27.52 -1.24
CA CYS A 480 -22.27 27.82 -2.26
C CYS A 480 -21.73 26.55 -2.92
N CYS A 481 -21.42 25.52 -2.13
CA CYS A 481 -20.97 24.22 -2.63
C CYS A 481 -22.09 23.30 -3.14
N ARG A 482 -23.38 23.67 -2.99
CA ARG A 482 -24.55 22.77 -3.17
C ARG A 482 -24.42 21.46 -2.37
N LEU A 483 -23.82 21.56 -1.19
CA LEU A 483 -23.78 20.47 -0.23
C LEU A 483 -24.94 20.67 0.72
N ALA A 484 -25.76 19.65 0.95
CA ALA A 484 -26.86 19.75 1.90
C ALA A 484 -26.27 20.04 3.30
N PRO A 485 -26.58 21.19 3.92
CA PRO A 485 -26.14 21.43 5.29
C PRO A 485 -26.81 20.41 6.21
N PHE A 486 -26.08 19.91 7.21
CA PHE A 486 -26.61 19.00 8.23
C PHE A 486 -26.95 17.56 7.78
N LYS A 487 -26.53 17.14 6.60
CA LYS A 487 -26.59 15.73 6.17
C LYS A 487 -25.19 15.19 5.93
N ASP A 488 -24.89 14.02 6.51
CA ASP A 488 -23.61 13.37 6.30
C ASP A 488 -23.47 12.89 4.84
N LEU A 489 -22.23 12.85 4.37
CA LEU A 489 -21.91 12.45 3.01
C LEU A 489 -21.64 10.96 2.97
N PRO A 490 -22.30 10.20 2.07
CA PRO A 490 -22.20 8.74 2.08
C PRO A 490 -20.77 8.29 1.78
N ALA A 491 -20.18 7.49 2.66
CA ALA A 491 -18.85 6.94 2.49
C ALA A 491 -18.84 5.80 1.46
N PHE A 492 -19.91 4.99 1.42
CA PHE A 492 -20.05 3.85 0.53
C PHE A 492 -21.00 4.18 -0.62
N LEU A 493 -20.50 4.13 -1.86
CA LEU A 493 -21.34 4.36 -3.03
C LEU A 493 -22.32 3.21 -3.28
N SER A 494 -23.54 3.55 -3.66
CA SER A 494 -24.44 2.59 -4.29
C SER A 494 -23.88 2.12 -5.63
N TRP A 495 -24.10 0.86 -5.98
CA TRP A 495 -23.58 0.24 -7.21
C TRP A 495 -23.91 1.02 -8.49
N GLU A 496 -25.12 1.60 -8.57
CA GLU A 496 -25.58 2.42 -9.70
C GLU A 496 -24.84 3.77 -9.83
N LYS A 497 -24.23 4.26 -8.74
CA LYS A 497 -23.56 5.56 -8.68
C LYS A 497 -22.04 5.45 -8.80
N ILE A 498 -21.50 4.24 -9.00
CA ILE A 498 -20.06 4.05 -9.19
C ILE A 498 -19.62 4.77 -10.48
N PRO A 499 -18.67 5.72 -10.41
CA PRO A 499 -18.20 6.42 -11.59
C PRO A 499 -17.57 5.46 -12.60
N SER A 500 -17.81 5.67 -13.90
CA SER A 500 -17.16 4.89 -14.97
C SER A 500 -15.63 4.98 -14.92
N ALA A 501 -15.08 6.07 -14.40
CA ALA A 501 -13.66 6.22 -14.14
C ALA A 501 -13.14 5.19 -13.13
N ALA A 502 -13.87 4.93 -12.04
CA ALA A 502 -13.49 3.94 -11.03
C ALA A 502 -13.46 2.53 -11.62
N ILE A 503 -14.49 2.16 -12.40
CA ILE A 503 -14.53 0.86 -13.10
C ILE A 503 -13.35 0.72 -14.06
N ARG A 504 -13.08 1.74 -14.87
CA ARG A 504 -11.94 1.73 -15.79
C ARG A 504 -10.59 1.58 -15.07
N HIS A 505 -10.41 2.25 -13.93
CA HIS A 505 -9.19 2.10 -13.13
C HIS A 505 -9.05 0.68 -12.58
N MET A 506 -10.12 0.08 -12.09
CA MET A 506 -10.11 -1.31 -11.62
C MET A 506 -9.76 -2.29 -12.74
N LEU A 507 -10.33 -2.12 -13.94
CA LEU A 507 -10.04 -2.99 -15.09
C LEU A 507 -8.59 -2.84 -15.57
N TYR A 508 -8.09 -1.61 -15.72
CA TYR A 508 -6.71 -1.37 -16.13
C TYR A 508 -5.70 -1.82 -15.07
N ALA A 509 -6.01 -1.66 -13.79
CA ALA A 509 -5.18 -2.16 -12.71
C ALA A 509 -5.14 -3.69 -12.69
N ALA A 510 -6.29 -4.36 -12.91
CA ALA A 510 -6.36 -5.82 -13.00
C ALA A 510 -5.55 -6.35 -14.19
N PHE A 511 -5.68 -5.72 -15.36
CA PHE A 511 -4.88 -6.07 -16.54
C PHE A 511 -3.38 -5.91 -16.26
N LEU A 512 -2.96 -4.77 -15.70
CA LEU A 512 -1.55 -4.52 -15.40
C LEU A 512 -0.99 -5.49 -14.34
N ALA A 513 -1.80 -5.84 -13.34
CA ALA A 513 -1.43 -6.82 -12.31
C ALA A 513 -1.17 -8.21 -12.89
N LEU A 514 -2.06 -8.69 -13.77
CA LEU A 514 -1.90 -9.97 -14.43
C LEU A 514 -0.77 -9.94 -15.47
N PHE A 515 -0.65 -8.85 -16.23
CA PHE A 515 0.40 -8.65 -17.21
C PHE A 515 1.78 -8.70 -16.56
N LEU A 516 1.99 -8.00 -15.44
CA LEU A 516 3.26 -8.04 -14.73
C LEU A 516 3.52 -9.42 -14.12
N LEU A 517 2.57 -9.96 -13.34
CA LEU A 517 2.75 -11.25 -12.65
C LEU A 517 3.05 -12.39 -13.65
N TRP A 518 2.19 -12.57 -14.65
CA TRP A 518 2.35 -13.67 -15.61
C TRP A 518 3.37 -13.34 -16.69
N GLY A 519 3.69 -12.07 -16.93
CA GLY A 519 4.78 -11.69 -17.83
C GLY A 519 6.14 -12.12 -17.28
N THR A 520 6.40 -11.91 -15.99
CA THR A 520 7.68 -12.28 -15.35
C THR A 520 7.70 -13.74 -14.91
N THR A 521 6.66 -14.20 -14.20
CA THR A 521 6.54 -15.59 -13.74
C THR A 521 6.36 -16.56 -14.92
N GLY A 522 5.60 -16.16 -15.94
CA GLY A 522 5.43 -16.97 -17.15
C GLY A 522 6.73 -17.11 -17.94
N ALA A 523 7.57 -16.08 -17.99
CA ALA A 523 8.92 -16.19 -18.57
C ALA A 523 9.76 -17.24 -17.83
N ALA A 524 9.75 -17.21 -16.49
CA ALA A 524 10.45 -18.19 -15.68
C ALA A 524 9.94 -19.62 -15.88
N ILE A 525 8.61 -19.80 -15.88
CA ILE A 525 7.99 -21.10 -16.18
C ILE A 525 8.40 -21.57 -17.57
N PHE A 526 8.34 -20.70 -18.58
CA PHE A 526 8.69 -21.05 -19.94
C PHE A 526 10.15 -21.49 -20.08
N VAL A 527 11.08 -20.77 -19.44
CA VAL A 527 12.52 -21.11 -19.43
C VAL A 527 12.73 -22.45 -18.72
N ALA A 528 12.19 -22.62 -17.52
CA ALA A 528 12.39 -23.84 -16.73
C ALA A 528 11.70 -25.08 -17.35
N TYR A 529 10.51 -24.90 -17.95
CA TYR A 529 9.75 -25.99 -18.58
C TYR A 529 10.40 -26.45 -19.89
N SER A 530 10.92 -25.52 -20.67
CA SER A 530 11.44 -25.82 -22.01
C SER A 530 12.94 -26.17 -22.01
N THR A 531 13.60 -26.12 -20.85
CA THR A 531 14.98 -26.57 -20.69
C THR A 531 14.97 -28.09 -20.51
N PRO A 532 15.64 -28.88 -21.36
CA PRO A 532 15.61 -30.34 -21.28
C PRO A 532 15.98 -30.88 -19.87
N ALA A 533 15.25 -31.84 -19.31
CA ALA A 533 14.05 -32.50 -19.88
C ALA A 533 12.83 -31.57 -19.96
N VAL A 534 12.02 -31.72 -21.01
CA VAL A 534 10.90 -30.79 -21.26
C VAL A 534 9.67 -31.21 -20.47
N GLY A 535 9.35 -30.47 -19.41
CA GLY A 535 8.20 -30.78 -18.55
C GLY A 535 8.02 -29.88 -17.33
N LEU A 536 6.95 -30.16 -16.58
CA LEU A 536 6.75 -29.60 -15.24
C LEU A 536 7.56 -30.42 -14.23
N GLY A 537 8.76 -29.93 -13.90
CA GLY A 537 9.58 -30.42 -12.80
C GLY A 537 9.42 -29.58 -11.53
N CYS A 538 10.32 -29.77 -10.57
CA CYS A 538 10.28 -29.03 -9.30
C CYS A 538 10.42 -27.51 -9.50
N ARG A 539 11.22 -27.06 -10.48
CA ARG A 539 11.46 -25.64 -10.75
C ARG A 539 10.26 -24.98 -11.43
N SER A 540 9.92 -25.40 -12.64
CA SER A 540 8.77 -24.89 -13.40
C SER A 540 7.45 -25.06 -12.64
N GLY A 541 7.26 -26.18 -11.94
CA GLY A 541 6.12 -26.43 -11.06
C GLY A 541 6.07 -25.47 -9.86
N SER A 542 7.20 -25.17 -9.21
CA SER A 542 7.24 -24.23 -8.08
C SER A 542 6.85 -22.81 -8.49
N TYR A 543 7.28 -22.36 -9.67
CA TYR A 543 6.92 -21.05 -10.22
C TYR A 543 5.45 -21.00 -10.64
N LEU A 544 4.90 -22.10 -11.17
CA LEU A 544 3.48 -22.22 -11.49
C LEU A 544 2.62 -22.14 -10.22
N ILE A 545 2.98 -22.88 -9.17
CA ILE A 545 2.33 -22.81 -7.86
C ILE A 545 2.36 -21.36 -7.34
N TYR A 546 3.52 -20.71 -7.42
CA TYR A 546 3.68 -19.31 -7.02
C TYR A 546 2.74 -18.36 -7.77
N GLY A 547 2.70 -18.44 -9.10
CA GLY A 547 1.85 -17.60 -9.94
C GLY A 547 0.35 -17.80 -9.71
N ILE A 548 -0.09 -19.06 -9.54
CA ILE A 548 -1.48 -19.40 -9.22
C ILE A 548 -1.85 -18.88 -7.84
N ALA A 549 -1.06 -19.18 -6.82
CA ALA A 549 -1.32 -18.75 -5.44
C ALA A 549 -1.34 -17.22 -5.31
N ALA A 550 -0.42 -16.52 -6.01
CA ALA A 550 -0.40 -15.06 -6.07
C ALA A 550 -1.69 -14.49 -6.69
N THR A 551 -2.17 -15.09 -7.79
CA THR A 551 -3.41 -14.69 -8.48
C THR A 551 -4.64 -14.96 -7.61
N VAL A 552 -4.76 -16.15 -7.02
CA VAL A 552 -5.88 -16.54 -6.16
C VAL A 552 -5.94 -15.65 -4.92
N SER A 553 -4.80 -15.39 -4.28
CA SER A 553 -4.72 -14.45 -3.15
C SER A 553 -5.27 -13.07 -3.52
N TRP A 554 -4.83 -12.51 -4.65
CA TRP A 554 -5.32 -11.21 -5.12
C TRP A 554 -6.83 -11.23 -5.36
N LEU A 555 -7.37 -12.25 -6.03
CA LEU A 555 -8.80 -12.39 -6.28
C LEU A 555 -9.62 -12.48 -4.98
N LEU A 556 -9.15 -13.26 -3.99
CA LEU A 556 -9.81 -13.41 -2.70
C LEU A 556 -9.88 -12.08 -1.93
N LEU A 557 -8.81 -11.27 -2.00
CA LEU A 557 -8.73 -9.96 -1.34
C LEU A 557 -9.61 -8.92 -2.03
N VAL A 558 -9.56 -8.84 -3.36
CA VAL A 558 -10.45 -7.96 -4.14
C VAL A 558 -11.93 -8.34 -3.94
N PHE A 559 -12.24 -9.63 -3.91
CA PHE A 559 -13.59 -10.09 -3.60
C PHE A 559 -14.03 -9.72 -2.18
N SER A 560 -13.13 -9.88 -1.19
CA SER A 560 -13.38 -9.47 0.19
C SER A 560 -13.78 -7.99 0.27
N GLN A 561 -13.07 -7.12 -0.45
CA GLN A 561 -13.38 -5.69 -0.50
C GLN A 561 -14.79 -5.45 -1.03
N PHE A 562 -15.21 -6.08 -2.12
CA PHE A 562 -16.56 -5.88 -2.66
C PHE A 562 -17.66 -6.40 -1.73
N ALA A 563 -17.44 -7.54 -1.08
CA ALA A 563 -18.36 -8.05 -0.05
C ALA A 563 -18.45 -7.08 1.15
N SER A 564 -17.31 -6.52 1.57
CA SER A 564 -17.24 -5.52 2.65
C SER A 564 -17.97 -4.24 2.27
N HIS A 565 -17.74 -3.74 1.05
CA HIS A 565 -18.42 -2.56 0.52
C HIS A 565 -19.93 -2.77 0.45
N ALA A 566 -20.39 -3.93 -0.04
CA ALA A 566 -21.81 -4.26 -0.09
C ALA A 566 -22.46 -4.23 1.30
N LEU A 567 -21.79 -4.80 2.30
CA LEU A 567 -22.29 -4.85 3.66
C LEU A 567 -22.28 -3.47 4.32
N MET A 568 -21.19 -2.72 4.17
CA MET A 568 -21.05 -1.39 4.74
C MET A 568 -22.02 -0.38 4.12
N HIS A 569 -22.32 -0.50 2.82
CA HIS A 569 -23.36 0.29 2.17
C HIS A 569 -24.75 0.03 2.77
N ARG A 570 -25.10 -1.24 3.07
CA ARG A 570 -26.36 -1.57 3.75
C ARG A 570 -26.41 -1.01 5.16
N PHE A 571 -25.30 -1.12 5.89
CA PHE A 571 -25.15 -0.55 7.23
C PHE A 571 -25.34 0.98 7.24
N GLU A 572 -24.81 1.68 6.23
CA GLU A 572 -24.97 3.13 6.10
C GLU A 572 -26.39 3.57 5.70
N GLN A 573 -27.15 2.70 5.03
CA GLN A 573 -28.53 2.99 4.64
C GLN A 573 -29.55 2.75 5.76
N ASP A 574 -29.37 1.68 6.54
CA ASP A 574 -30.30 1.25 7.58
C ASP A 574 -29.53 0.67 8.79
N PRO A 575 -28.95 1.54 9.63
CA PRO A 575 -28.11 1.13 10.76
C PRO A 575 -28.87 0.37 11.86
N ASP A 576 -30.21 0.43 11.89
CA ASP A 576 -31.00 -0.26 12.91
C ASP A 576 -31.38 -1.67 12.48
N ASN A 577 -31.73 -1.88 11.20
CA ASN A 577 -32.24 -3.16 10.73
C ASN A 577 -31.22 -4.00 9.93
N TYR A 578 -30.02 -3.47 9.62
CA TYR A 578 -29.05 -4.20 8.80
C TYR A 578 -28.69 -5.59 9.34
N ARG A 579 -28.67 -5.79 10.67
CA ARG A 579 -28.32 -7.07 11.33
C ARG A 579 -29.38 -8.15 11.11
N LEU A 580 -30.64 -7.75 10.92
CA LEU A 580 -31.77 -8.65 10.70
C LEU A 580 -31.82 -9.19 9.27
N SER A 581 -31.11 -8.54 8.34
CA SER A 581 -30.99 -9.01 6.96
C SER A 581 -30.22 -10.33 6.91
N THR A 582 -30.80 -11.36 6.28
CA THR A 582 -30.09 -12.63 5.98
C THR A 582 -28.76 -12.39 5.25
N GLY A 583 -28.67 -11.29 4.48
CA GLY A 583 -27.45 -10.88 3.79
C GLY A 583 -26.31 -10.44 4.72
N TYR A 584 -26.57 -10.06 5.98
CA TYR A 584 -25.56 -9.62 6.92
C TYR A 584 -24.53 -10.73 7.22
N SER A 585 -25.02 -11.89 7.67
CA SER A 585 -24.14 -13.01 8.04
C SER A 585 -23.38 -13.55 6.82
N VAL A 586 -24.04 -13.63 5.66
CA VAL A 586 -23.43 -14.11 4.41
C VAL A 586 -22.36 -13.15 3.91
N LEU A 587 -22.68 -11.85 3.75
CA LEU A 587 -21.71 -10.87 3.24
C LEU A 587 -20.58 -10.62 4.24
N GLY A 588 -20.87 -10.61 5.55
CA GLY A 588 -19.88 -10.48 6.61
C GLY A 588 -18.93 -11.67 6.65
N GLY A 589 -19.47 -12.89 6.57
CA GLY A 589 -18.70 -14.12 6.49
C GLY A 589 -17.83 -14.17 5.23
N LEU A 590 -18.41 -13.90 4.05
CA LEU A 590 -17.65 -13.84 2.80
C LEU A 590 -16.52 -12.81 2.87
N ALA A 591 -16.80 -11.59 3.34
CA ALA A 591 -15.80 -10.53 3.49
C ALA A 591 -14.64 -10.95 4.39
N VAL A 592 -14.93 -11.53 5.55
CA VAL A 592 -13.90 -11.90 6.54
C VAL A 592 -13.14 -13.16 6.13
N ILE A 593 -13.83 -14.22 5.71
CA ILE A 593 -13.22 -15.51 5.37
C ILE A 593 -12.30 -15.35 4.16
N THR A 594 -12.75 -14.73 3.06
CA THR A 594 -11.89 -14.59 1.88
C THR A 594 -10.70 -13.67 2.15
N ARG A 595 -10.84 -12.68 3.03
CA ARG A 595 -9.71 -11.84 3.46
C ARG A 595 -8.65 -12.64 4.21
N ILE A 596 -9.07 -13.43 5.19
CA ILE A 596 -8.17 -14.25 5.99
C ILE A 596 -7.47 -15.26 5.09
N LEU A 597 -8.23 -15.99 4.27
CA LEU A 597 -7.68 -16.95 3.31
C LEU A 597 -6.70 -16.29 2.33
N GLY A 598 -7.07 -15.15 1.74
CA GLY A 598 -6.20 -14.43 0.82
C GLY A 598 -4.88 -14.01 1.45
N LYS A 599 -4.91 -13.44 2.66
CA LYS A 599 -3.68 -13.06 3.38
C LYS A 599 -2.83 -14.25 3.77
N THR A 600 -3.44 -15.30 4.32
CA THR A 600 -2.72 -16.51 4.71
C THR A 600 -2.06 -17.15 3.50
N LEU A 601 -2.77 -17.20 2.36
CA LEU A 601 -2.22 -17.69 1.10
C LEU A 601 -1.05 -16.83 0.63
N ALA A 602 -1.16 -15.50 0.65
CA ALA A 602 -0.04 -14.61 0.31
C ALA A 602 1.17 -14.83 1.23
N VAL A 603 0.98 -14.90 2.55
CA VAL A 603 2.09 -15.12 3.50
C VAL A 603 2.76 -16.47 3.25
N ALA A 604 1.98 -17.53 3.06
CA ALA A 604 2.49 -18.85 2.71
C ALA A 604 3.23 -18.84 1.36
N ASN A 605 2.68 -18.13 0.36
CA ASN A 605 3.27 -18.03 -0.97
C ASN A 605 4.57 -17.21 -1.00
N ALA A 606 4.70 -16.20 -0.13
CA ALA A 606 5.96 -15.49 0.06
C ALA A 606 7.04 -16.42 0.64
N GLY A 607 6.66 -17.22 1.65
CA GLY A 607 7.53 -18.26 2.21
C GLY A 607 7.91 -19.31 1.17
N TRP A 608 6.95 -19.74 0.34
CA TRP A 608 7.18 -20.68 -0.76
C TRP A 608 8.21 -20.15 -1.75
N LEU A 609 8.04 -18.91 -2.24
CA LEU A 609 8.97 -18.32 -3.20
C LEU A 609 10.40 -18.25 -2.66
N ILE A 610 10.57 -17.77 -1.42
CA ILE A 610 11.89 -17.69 -0.78
C ILE A 610 12.49 -19.08 -0.59
N ALA A 611 11.71 -20.02 -0.05
CA ALA A 611 12.17 -21.38 0.21
C ALA A 611 12.52 -22.11 -1.08
N SER A 612 11.68 -22.03 -2.12
CA SER A 612 11.94 -22.68 -3.41
C SER A 612 13.19 -22.10 -4.06
N SER A 613 13.39 -20.78 -4.04
CA SER A 613 14.60 -20.16 -4.56
C SER A 613 15.85 -20.62 -3.79
N VAL A 614 15.81 -20.69 -2.46
CA VAL A 614 16.98 -21.16 -1.68
C VAL A 614 17.27 -22.64 -1.96
N LEU A 615 16.24 -23.50 -1.96
CA LEU A 615 16.37 -24.94 -2.24
C LEU A 615 16.93 -25.19 -3.64
N GLU A 616 16.55 -24.36 -4.60
CA GLU A 616 17.04 -24.39 -5.96
C GLU A 616 18.55 -24.13 -6.03
N GLU A 617 19.04 -23.08 -5.35
CA GLU A 617 20.44 -22.66 -5.40
C GLU A 617 21.39 -23.53 -4.58
N ILE A 618 20.92 -24.18 -3.51
CA ILE A 618 21.74 -25.13 -2.73
C ILE A 618 21.80 -26.53 -3.38
N GLY A 619 21.12 -26.72 -4.52
CA GLY A 619 21.09 -28.00 -5.23
C GLY A 619 20.13 -29.04 -4.64
N ALA A 620 19.18 -28.65 -3.79
CA ALA A 620 18.19 -29.59 -3.23
C ALA A 620 17.26 -30.18 -4.31
N PHE A 621 17.16 -29.53 -5.47
CA PHE A 621 16.45 -30.05 -6.64
C PHE A 621 17.29 -31.02 -7.50
N GLN A 622 18.50 -31.38 -7.08
CA GLN A 622 19.33 -32.39 -7.74
C GLN A 622 18.92 -33.80 -7.29
N THR A 623 17.69 -34.20 -7.63
CA THR A 623 17.13 -35.52 -7.33
C THR A 623 16.49 -36.09 -8.60
N CYS A 624 16.42 -37.42 -8.71
CA CYS A 624 15.72 -38.06 -9.84
C CYS A 624 14.29 -37.53 -10.01
N TRP A 625 13.56 -37.27 -8.92
CA TRP A 625 12.19 -36.74 -8.99
C TRP A 625 12.13 -35.38 -9.67
N CYS A 626 13.02 -34.47 -9.30
CA CYS A 626 13.04 -33.11 -9.84
C CYS A 626 13.64 -33.02 -11.24
N GLN A 627 14.68 -33.82 -11.52
CA GLN A 627 15.42 -33.77 -12.79
C GLN A 627 14.69 -34.47 -13.94
N THR A 628 13.80 -35.42 -13.64
CA THR A 628 13.07 -36.20 -14.66
C THR A 628 11.67 -35.67 -14.95
N ASP A 629 11.30 -34.52 -14.38
CA ASP A 629 9.94 -33.97 -14.44
C ASP A 629 8.86 -34.97 -13.98
N ALA A 630 9.17 -35.77 -12.95
CA ALA A 630 8.28 -36.80 -12.41
C ALA A 630 6.95 -36.22 -11.89
N PHE A 631 6.88 -34.91 -11.63
CA PHE A 631 5.64 -34.24 -11.27
C PHE A 631 4.59 -34.31 -12.41
N GLN A 632 5.01 -34.22 -13.68
CA GLN A 632 4.11 -34.38 -14.82
C GLN A 632 4.08 -35.80 -15.38
N TYR A 633 5.25 -36.42 -15.55
CA TYR A 633 5.37 -37.68 -16.28
C TYR A 633 5.41 -38.92 -15.37
N HIS A 634 5.44 -38.75 -14.05
CA HIS A 634 5.59 -39.84 -13.09
C HIS A 634 6.77 -40.75 -13.48
N THR A 635 6.51 -42.02 -13.79
CA THR A 635 7.55 -43.01 -14.18
C THR A 635 8.02 -42.89 -15.62
N SER A 636 7.29 -42.16 -16.47
CA SER A 636 7.66 -41.92 -17.87
C SER A 636 8.61 -40.72 -18.05
N GLY A 637 9.03 -40.09 -16.94
CA GLY A 637 9.99 -38.99 -16.96
C GLY A 637 11.38 -39.45 -17.38
N TRP A 638 12.21 -38.50 -17.82
CA TRP A 638 13.61 -38.75 -18.18
C TRP A 638 14.45 -37.51 -17.90
N THR A 639 15.77 -37.66 -17.76
CA THR A 639 16.68 -36.54 -17.48
C THR A 639 17.94 -36.61 -18.33
N PRO A 640 18.43 -35.49 -18.89
CA PRO A 640 19.72 -35.44 -19.56
C PRO A 640 20.86 -35.50 -18.54
N VAL A 641 21.70 -36.54 -18.63
CA VAL A 641 22.88 -36.71 -17.75
C VAL A 641 24.18 -36.81 -18.53
N PHE A 642 24.13 -37.06 -19.84
CA PHE A 642 25.33 -37.37 -20.64
C PHE A 642 25.82 -36.23 -21.54
N LYS A 643 25.03 -35.17 -21.74
CA LYS A 643 25.37 -34.05 -22.63
C LYS A 643 26.08 -32.93 -21.89
N ALA A 644 27.09 -32.36 -22.55
CA ALA A 644 27.78 -31.19 -22.05
C ALA A 644 26.99 -29.92 -22.35
N ALA A 645 27.33 -28.83 -21.65
CA ALA A 645 26.72 -27.52 -21.84
C ALA A 645 26.78 -27.03 -23.31
N THR A 646 27.85 -27.37 -24.04
CA THR A 646 28.01 -27.01 -25.46
C THR A 646 26.94 -27.64 -26.36
N ASP A 647 26.51 -28.87 -26.05
CA ASP A 647 25.48 -29.58 -26.84
C ASP A 647 24.10 -28.99 -26.59
N LEU A 648 23.84 -28.63 -25.33
CA LEU A 648 22.58 -28.02 -24.86
C LEU A 648 22.40 -26.57 -25.35
N ARG A 649 23.50 -25.86 -25.63
CA ARG A 649 23.49 -24.48 -26.15
C ARG A 649 22.65 -24.32 -27.41
N SER A 650 22.78 -25.24 -28.36
CA SER A 650 22.09 -25.17 -29.65
C SER A 650 20.56 -25.23 -29.52
N GLN A 651 20.07 -25.83 -28.42
CA GLN A 651 18.66 -26.09 -28.22
C GLN A 651 18.01 -25.11 -27.25
N ALA A 652 18.72 -24.72 -26.20
CA ALA A 652 18.17 -23.92 -25.12
C ALA A 652 18.38 -22.39 -25.31
N SER A 653 19.34 -21.98 -26.15
CA SER A 653 19.73 -20.56 -26.30
C SER A 653 18.58 -19.63 -26.72
N GLY A 654 17.79 -20.02 -27.73
CA GLY A 654 16.66 -19.21 -28.20
C GLY A 654 15.58 -19.02 -27.14
N ILE A 655 15.29 -20.09 -26.39
CA ILE A 655 14.29 -20.09 -25.30
C ILE A 655 14.74 -19.15 -24.18
N TRP A 656 16.00 -19.26 -23.75
CA TRP A 656 16.53 -18.47 -22.64
C TRP A 656 16.59 -16.98 -23.00
N ILE A 657 17.10 -16.65 -24.19
CA ILE A 657 17.13 -15.27 -24.69
C ILE A 657 15.70 -14.71 -24.80
N GLY A 658 14.76 -15.50 -25.32
CA GLY A 658 13.36 -15.09 -25.47
C GLY A 658 12.67 -14.81 -24.14
N GLY A 659 12.76 -15.73 -23.17
CA GLY A 659 12.16 -15.57 -21.85
C GLY A 659 12.72 -14.36 -21.10
N PHE A 660 14.04 -14.17 -21.16
CA PHE A 660 14.69 -13.00 -20.57
C PHE A 660 14.22 -11.68 -21.22
N THR A 661 14.29 -11.61 -22.55
CA THR A 661 13.90 -10.40 -23.29
C THR A 661 12.47 -10.03 -22.96
N TRP A 662 11.58 -11.02 -22.86
CA TRP A 662 10.20 -10.81 -22.47
C TRP A 662 10.06 -10.24 -21.05
N SER A 663 10.76 -10.82 -20.06
CA SER A 663 10.75 -10.33 -18.67
C SER A 663 11.20 -8.86 -18.57
N ILE A 664 12.27 -8.47 -19.27
CA ILE A 664 12.71 -7.07 -19.34
C ILE A 664 11.66 -6.17 -19.99
N VAL A 665 11.11 -6.56 -21.14
CA VAL A 665 10.11 -5.77 -21.85
C VAL A 665 8.87 -5.55 -20.98
N VAL A 666 8.40 -6.59 -20.29
CA VAL A 666 7.28 -6.50 -19.33
C VAL A 666 7.60 -5.51 -18.21
N CYS A 667 8.80 -5.58 -17.62
CA CYS A 667 9.23 -4.65 -16.58
C CYS A 667 9.32 -3.20 -17.07
N ILE A 668 9.88 -2.96 -18.25
CA ILE A 668 10.01 -1.62 -18.85
C ILE A 668 8.62 -1.05 -19.15
N ILE A 669 7.75 -1.80 -19.83
CA ILE A 669 6.38 -1.36 -20.15
C ILE A 669 5.64 -0.98 -18.86
N THR A 670 5.73 -1.82 -17.83
CA THR A 670 5.07 -1.56 -16.54
C THR A 670 5.64 -0.32 -15.85
N ALA A 671 6.97 -0.14 -15.83
CA ALA A 671 7.59 1.05 -15.25
C ALA A 671 7.21 2.34 -15.99
N VAL A 672 7.13 2.29 -17.33
CA VAL A 672 6.66 3.42 -18.17
C VAL A 672 5.20 3.77 -17.84
N ILE A 673 4.33 2.77 -17.64
CA ILE A 673 2.93 3.01 -17.25
C ILE A 673 2.84 3.75 -15.91
N PHE A 674 3.79 3.59 -14.99
CA PHE A 674 3.84 4.30 -13.70
C PHE A 674 4.47 5.70 -13.76
N THR A 675 5.07 6.11 -14.89
CA THR A 675 5.77 7.41 -15.04
C THR A 675 4.83 8.59 -15.18
#